data_AF-A0A6P0YRZ7-F1
#
_entry.id   AF-A0A6P0YRZ7-F1
#
_cell.length_a   1.000
_cell.length_b   1.000
_cell.length_c   1.000
_cell.angle_alpha   90.00
_cell.angle_beta   90.00
_cell.angle_gamma   90.00
#
_symmetry.space_group_name_H-M   'P 1'
#
loop_
_entity.id
_entity.type
_entity.pdbx_description
1 polymer ?
#
loop_
_entity_poly.entity_id
_entity_poly.type
_entity_poly.pdbx_seq_one_letter_code
_entity_poly.pdbx_strand_id
1 'polypeptide(L)'
;YQGRLFNSFFTRNHRRAIALLTDPSMALPLEPDSNIQALLNSRETHINDVWRSHLSSASPVITTPSSNSSSTSSTNSSTTNSFQNILTMMAEYREMAIALLDELIRKDSGIADYFNQIEASTHTAEANAQKLPTFGKTYLPPNDWFTLPAVLGTLVPLIAEARGYLVKGRSIMADDPITAWDHYADGAKRIVDDTTTVVSIGTNARKTLLPILANGDQALHPYSVDTTWAHTHTESLSQQLNQVALEATQAPIAEPLAQLEQEIKALGDRINTIVRQDAERRTVAPVQIQEAETDVATARERLCREIQSLNLFQKGSASGLLRESNRDPSSYIQTAKTQLNQLKPLLDVGDDSLAQSHLDRIKTETQAAHQLVADTQAKLAVYPRVQPELKERILQLHQQRKETYIPILQHIETIYAPEVLQLVAPEVGAGRTIEDNPDLAANLMAKGTDTLKLAVEHMNEAHILMAASELEDVDRLLTSAKAQLEAIATARQILERRQQTALTDYDALYRRHQQTDGQLNNQYVRSPTRQLGTDLQRQLTQALTDIQRRPLHPYQAATRLEQVETLRKQVDQAIATDRQACNTATATLRQAETNIRSAENNIDSAHSRHFRYATVHTSEAQSTLRRAESMANQAKRSLQSQHYETSIDQAKEAIADAHQASREADEAVSRARRAHNAEERRRERARRAAAASSSPSSYSSRSSSSSSRSSRQSSNRSSSRSRRSSSGSRGGSW
;
A
#
# COMPACT_ATOMS: atom_id res chain seq x y z
N TYR A 1 -61.48 -30.43 -23.80
CA TYR A 1 -60.99 -31.16 -24.99
C TYR A 1 -59.50 -31.47 -24.89
N GLN A 2 -58.64 -30.45 -24.72
CA GLN A 2 -57.20 -30.61 -24.43
C GLN A 2 -56.91 -31.62 -23.32
N GLY A 3 -57.63 -31.58 -22.19
CA GLY A 3 -57.46 -32.59 -21.13
C GLY A 3 -57.79 -34.03 -21.54
N ARG A 4 -58.71 -34.26 -22.48
CA ARG A 4 -59.04 -35.60 -22.99
C ARG A 4 -58.02 -36.07 -24.03
N LEU A 5 -57.51 -35.16 -24.86
CA LEU A 5 -56.44 -35.43 -25.80
C LEU A 5 -55.12 -35.76 -25.06
N PHE A 6 -54.79 -34.94 -24.06
CA PHE A 6 -53.64 -35.09 -23.17
C PHE A 6 -53.69 -36.43 -22.44
N ASN A 7 -54.84 -36.79 -21.86
CA ASN A 7 -55.02 -38.08 -21.19
C ASN A 7 -54.94 -39.27 -22.18
N SER A 8 -55.38 -39.10 -23.43
CA SER A 8 -55.31 -40.15 -24.45
C SER A 8 -53.88 -40.40 -24.97
N PHE A 9 -53.04 -39.36 -25.05
CA PHE A 9 -51.61 -39.51 -25.35
C PHE A 9 -50.83 -40.07 -24.15
N PHE A 10 -51.15 -39.62 -22.94
CA PHE A 10 -50.52 -40.09 -21.70
C PHE A 10 -50.77 -41.58 -21.44
N THR A 11 -51.97 -42.07 -21.80
CA THR A 11 -52.35 -43.49 -21.68
C THR A 11 -51.98 -44.34 -22.90
N ARG A 12 -51.22 -43.79 -23.85
CA ARG A 12 -50.80 -44.45 -25.11
C ARG A 12 -51.95 -45.00 -25.97
N ASN A 13 -53.17 -44.51 -25.79
CA ASN A 13 -54.35 -44.98 -26.52
C ASN A 13 -54.54 -44.17 -27.83
N HIS A 14 -53.56 -44.32 -28.72
CA HIS A 14 -53.39 -43.45 -29.88
C HIS A 14 -54.55 -43.51 -30.89
N ARG A 15 -55.24 -44.65 -31.04
CA ARG A 15 -56.45 -44.75 -31.87
C ARG A 15 -57.58 -43.84 -31.38
N ARG A 16 -57.72 -43.66 -30.06
CA ARG A 16 -58.72 -42.77 -29.46
C ARG A 16 -58.33 -41.31 -29.58
N ALA A 17 -57.03 -41.01 -29.46
CA ALA A 17 -56.50 -39.67 -29.73
C ALA A 17 -56.71 -39.28 -31.21
N ILE A 18 -56.46 -40.19 -32.15
CA ILE A 18 -56.67 -39.98 -33.59
C ILE A 18 -58.16 -39.80 -33.90
N ALA A 19 -59.04 -40.64 -33.33
CA ALA A 19 -60.49 -40.50 -33.52
C ALA A 19 -61.03 -39.15 -33.03
N LEU A 20 -60.46 -38.60 -31.95
CA LEU A 20 -60.78 -37.25 -31.49
C LEU A 20 -60.26 -36.20 -32.51
N LEU A 21 -59.01 -36.33 -32.98
CA LEU A 21 -58.40 -35.39 -33.93
C LEU A 21 -59.07 -35.37 -35.32
N THR A 22 -59.68 -36.47 -35.75
CA THR A 22 -60.37 -36.61 -37.04
C THR A 22 -61.90 -36.56 -36.92
N ASP A 23 -62.44 -36.24 -35.74
CA ASP A 23 -63.89 -36.15 -35.51
C ASP A 23 -64.46 -34.93 -36.27
N PRO A 24 -65.34 -35.13 -37.27
CA PRO A 24 -65.85 -34.06 -38.12
C PRO A 24 -66.77 -33.09 -37.37
N SER A 25 -67.17 -33.40 -36.12
CA SER A 25 -67.90 -32.46 -35.25
C SER A 25 -67.01 -31.44 -34.54
N MET A 26 -65.69 -31.48 -34.74
CA MET A 26 -64.70 -30.55 -34.15
C MET A 26 -64.48 -29.32 -35.02
N ALA A 27 -64.07 -28.21 -34.40
CA ALA A 27 -63.91 -26.91 -35.05
C ALA A 27 -62.83 -26.83 -36.15
N LEU A 28 -62.05 -27.89 -36.38
CA LEU A 28 -61.12 -28.08 -37.51
C LEU A 28 -60.67 -29.56 -37.52
N PRO A 29 -61.38 -30.46 -38.22
CA PRO A 29 -60.92 -31.83 -38.39
C PRO A 29 -59.71 -31.85 -39.32
N LEU A 30 -58.66 -32.58 -38.95
CA LEU A 30 -57.55 -32.89 -39.86
C LEU A 30 -58.06 -33.92 -40.87
N GLU A 31 -58.35 -33.51 -42.11
CA GLU A 31 -58.69 -34.44 -43.19
C GLU A 31 -57.42 -35.12 -43.72
N PRO A 32 -57.27 -36.45 -43.57
CA PRO A 32 -56.17 -37.18 -44.20
C PRO A 32 -56.40 -37.26 -45.71
N ASP A 33 -55.37 -36.96 -46.51
CA ASP A 33 -55.44 -37.07 -47.96
C ASP A 33 -55.77 -38.52 -48.39
N SER A 34 -56.37 -38.67 -49.57
CA SER A 34 -56.85 -39.89 -50.22
C SER A 34 -55.88 -41.08 -50.14
N ASN A 35 -54.57 -40.84 -50.25
CA ASN A 35 -53.53 -41.87 -50.11
C ASN A 35 -53.41 -42.41 -48.67
N ILE A 36 -53.66 -41.59 -47.65
CA ILE A 36 -53.63 -41.98 -46.24
C ILE A 36 -54.93 -42.67 -45.83
N GLN A 37 -56.09 -42.26 -46.37
CA GLN A 37 -57.33 -43.02 -46.18
C GLN A 37 -57.24 -44.43 -46.75
N ALA A 38 -56.58 -44.60 -47.91
CA ALA A 38 -56.35 -45.92 -48.51
C ALA A 38 -55.46 -46.82 -47.61
N LEU A 39 -54.42 -46.25 -46.99
CA LEU A 39 -53.54 -46.97 -46.08
C LEU A 39 -54.19 -47.28 -44.72
N LEU A 40 -55.01 -46.37 -44.18
CA LEU A 40 -55.76 -46.57 -42.93
C LEU A 40 -56.87 -47.64 -43.06
N ASN A 41 -57.42 -47.82 -44.26
CA ASN A 41 -58.42 -48.84 -44.55
C ASN A 41 -57.80 -50.23 -44.82
N SER A 42 -56.51 -50.30 -45.16
CA SER A 42 -55.78 -51.56 -45.22
C SER A 42 -55.47 -52.04 -43.79
N ARG A 43 -55.87 -53.27 -43.44
CA ARG A 43 -55.77 -53.84 -42.07
C ARG A 43 -54.32 -54.21 -41.67
N GLU A 44 -53.33 -53.37 -42.00
CA GLU A 44 -51.92 -53.57 -41.63
C GLU A 44 -51.50 -52.77 -40.39
N THR A 45 -50.58 -53.36 -39.60
CA THR A 45 -50.27 -53.04 -38.20
C THR A 45 -49.37 -51.82 -37.96
N HIS A 46 -49.13 -50.94 -38.94
CA HIS A 46 -48.14 -49.84 -38.85
C HIS A 46 -48.72 -48.42 -38.92
N ILE A 47 -49.95 -48.22 -38.42
CA ILE A 47 -50.64 -46.91 -38.39
C ILE A 47 -49.87 -45.83 -37.61
N ASN A 48 -49.13 -46.21 -36.56
CA ASN A 48 -48.43 -45.25 -35.69
C ASN A 48 -47.21 -44.61 -36.36
N ASP A 49 -46.49 -45.34 -37.20
CA ASP A 49 -45.28 -44.83 -37.87
C ASP A 49 -45.65 -43.87 -39.01
N VAL A 50 -46.78 -44.11 -39.69
CA VAL A 50 -47.35 -43.23 -40.71
C VAL A 50 -47.76 -41.87 -40.12
N TRP A 51 -48.42 -41.86 -38.96
CA TRP A 51 -48.78 -40.62 -38.26
C TRP A 51 -47.58 -39.90 -37.64
N ARG A 52 -46.60 -40.64 -37.09
CA ARG A 52 -45.33 -40.06 -36.60
C ARG A 52 -44.59 -39.33 -37.72
N SER A 53 -44.51 -39.91 -38.92
CA SER A 53 -43.88 -39.27 -40.09
C SER A 53 -44.66 -38.04 -40.56
N HIS A 54 -45.99 -38.07 -40.52
CA HIS A 54 -46.81 -36.93 -40.92
C HIS A 54 -46.65 -35.74 -39.96
N LEU A 55 -46.71 -35.99 -38.64
CA LEU A 55 -46.55 -34.94 -37.63
C LEU A 55 -45.11 -34.40 -37.53
N SER A 56 -44.09 -35.21 -37.82
CA SER A 56 -42.70 -34.76 -37.86
C SER A 56 -42.33 -34.00 -39.14
N SER A 57 -43.00 -34.27 -40.27
CA SER A 57 -42.88 -33.48 -41.49
C SER A 57 -43.62 -32.14 -41.44
N ALA A 58 -44.54 -31.98 -40.50
CA ALA A 58 -45.24 -30.73 -40.24
C ALA A 58 -44.34 -29.76 -39.46
N SER A 59 -43.26 -29.30 -40.09
CA SER A 59 -42.49 -28.15 -39.60
C SER A 59 -43.35 -26.89 -39.75
N PRO A 60 -43.33 -25.94 -38.79
CA PRO A 60 -44.35 -24.93 -38.64
C PRO A 60 -44.14 -23.81 -39.67
N VAL A 61 -44.74 -23.95 -40.84
CA VAL A 61 -44.77 -22.86 -41.82
C VAL A 61 -45.85 -21.88 -41.38
N ILE A 62 -45.41 -20.91 -40.57
CA ILE A 62 -46.07 -19.63 -40.42
C ILE A 62 -45.99 -18.93 -41.79
N THR A 63 -47.09 -18.89 -42.53
CA THR A 63 -47.29 -17.95 -43.62
C THR A 63 -48.36 -16.93 -43.23
N THR A 64 -47.90 -15.71 -42.96
CA THR A 64 -48.67 -14.46 -43.02
C THR A 64 -48.29 -13.74 -44.34
N PRO A 65 -49.01 -12.69 -44.84
CA PRO A 65 -50.46 -12.38 -44.87
C PRO A 65 -50.98 -11.82 -46.25
N SER A 66 -52.26 -11.38 -46.28
CA SER A 66 -52.89 -10.26 -47.08
C SER A 66 -53.80 -10.54 -48.31
N SER A 67 -55.08 -10.13 -48.24
CA SER A 67 -55.61 -8.92 -48.93
C SER A 67 -57.08 -8.56 -48.57
N ASN A 68 -57.31 -7.24 -48.33
CA ASN A 68 -58.52 -6.37 -48.41
C ASN A 68 -59.87 -6.85 -47.81
N SER A 69 -60.59 -6.12 -46.94
CA SER A 69 -60.80 -4.66 -46.83
C SER A 69 -61.27 -4.20 -45.42
N SER A 70 -60.66 -3.11 -44.90
CA SER A 70 -61.13 -2.03 -43.98
C SER A 70 -62.22 -2.31 -42.92
N SER A 71 -62.15 -1.92 -41.64
CA SER A 71 -61.26 -1.02 -40.88
C SER A 71 -61.64 -1.06 -39.39
N THR A 72 -60.68 -1.28 -38.47
CA THR A 72 -60.36 -0.54 -37.23
C THR A 72 -59.54 -1.40 -36.26
N SER A 73 -58.31 -0.92 -35.96
CA SER A 73 -57.57 -0.95 -34.68
C SER A 73 -58.10 -1.88 -33.56
N SER A 74 -57.33 -2.72 -32.88
CA SER A 74 -56.05 -2.40 -32.24
C SER A 74 -55.46 -3.63 -31.52
N THR A 75 -54.13 -3.76 -31.58
CA THR A 75 -53.22 -3.99 -30.43
C THR A 75 -53.16 -5.31 -29.65
N ASN A 76 -51.95 -5.87 -29.69
CA ASN A 76 -51.08 -6.19 -28.53
C ASN A 76 -51.06 -7.65 -28.04
N SER A 77 -50.18 -8.48 -28.60
CA SER A 77 -48.75 -8.59 -28.22
C SER A 77 -48.47 -9.15 -26.80
N SER A 78 -49.46 -9.80 -26.18
CA SER A 78 -49.25 -10.69 -25.03
C SER A 78 -49.19 -12.17 -25.43
N THR A 79 -49.71 -12.54 -26.60
CA THR A 79 -49.72 -13.93 -27.07
C THR A 79 -48.38 -14.41 -27.63
N THR A 80 -47.56 -13.54 -28.25
CA THR A 80 -46.22 -13.94 -28.70
C THR A 80 -45.23 -14.06 -27.55
N ASN A 81 -45.29 -13.19 -26.53
CA ASN A 81 -44.51 -13.35 -25.30
C ASN A 81 -45.06 -14.47 -24.40
N SER A 82 -46.37 -14.73 -24.38
CA SER A 82 -46.90 -15.91 -23.68
C SER A 82 -46.54 -17.20 -24.43
N PHE A 83 -46.53 -17.20 -25.77
CA PHE A 83 -46.12 -18.35 -26.55
C PHE A 83 -44.61 -18.59 -26.45
N GLN A 84 -43.77 -17.55 -26.47
CA GLN A 84 -42.33 -17.68 -26.25
C GLN A 84 -42.02 -18.15 -24.82
N ASN A 85 -42.73 -17.63 -23.80
CA ASN A 85 -42.60 -18.11 -22.43
C ASN A 85 -43.11 -19.55 -22.28
N ILE A 86 -44.19 -19.92 -22.97
CA ILE A 86 -44.65 -21.30 -23.06
C ILE A 86 -43.59 -22.16 -23.74
N LEU A 87 -42.91 -21.69 -24.78
CA LEU A 87 -41.82 -22.40 -25.45
C LEU A 87 -40.58 -22.55 -24.56
N THR A 88 -40.21 -21.53 -23.77
CA THR A 88 -39.09 -21.61 -22.81
C THR A 88 -39.43 -22.50 -21.62
N MET A 89 -40.65 -22.41 -21.06
CA MET A 89 -41.13 -23.36 -20.05
C MET A 89 -41.14 -24.76 -20.64
N MET A 90 -41.65 -24.95 -21.87
CA MET A 90 -41.59 -26.25 -22.53
C MET A 90 -40.15 -26.71 -22.77
N ALA A 91 -39.18 -25.82 -22.97
CA ALA A 91 -37.76 -26.14 -23.11
C ALA A 91 -37.12 -26.55 -21.76
N GLU A 92 -37.39 -25.83 -20.66
CA GLU A 92 -36.92 -26.19 -19.31
C GLU A 92 -37.60 -27.47 -18.80
N TYR A 93 -38.92 -27.61 -18.99
CA TYR A 93 -39.63 -28.86 -18.73
C TYR A 93 -39.13 -29.98 -19.63
N ARG A 94 -38.70 -29.68 -20.87
CA ARG A 94 -38.07 -30.66 -21.76
C ARG A 94 -36.68 -31.03 -21.26
N GLU A 95 -35.84 -30.12 -20.80
CA GLU A 95 -34.52 -30.47 -20.25
C GLU A 95 -34.63 -31.22 -18.93
N MET A 96 -35.56 -30.83 -18.04
CA MET A 96 -35.85 -31.57 -16.82
C MET A 96 -36.47 -32.93 -17.13
N ALA A 97 -37.36 -33.02 -18.13
CA ALA A 97 -37.89 -34.30 -18.60
C ALA A 97 -36.82 -35.14 -19.29
N ILE A 98 -35.86 -34.55 -20.02
CA ILE A 98 -34.73 -35.27 -20.61
C ILE A 98 -33.79 -35.75 -19.51
N ALA A 99 -33.48 -34.93 -18.49
CA ALA A 99 -32.65 -35.35 -17.36
C ALA A 99 -33.32 -36.46 -16.54
N LEU A 100 -34.63 -36.35 -16.29
CA LEU A 100 -35.43 -37.41 -15.67
C LEU A 100 -35.52 -38.64 -16.58
N LEU A 101 -35.63 -38.47 -17.89
CA LEU A 101 -35.67 -39.57 -18.85
C LEU A 101 -34.31 -40.25 -18.95
N ASP A 102 -33.20 -39.51 -18.92
CA ASP A 102 -31.83 -40.02 -18.92
C ASP A 102 -31.53 -40.71 -17.59
N GLU A 103 -32.00 -40.17 -16.46
CA GLU A 103 -31.93 -40.84 -15.16
C GLU A 103 -32.78 -42.11 -15.16
N LEU A 104 -33.98 -42.09 -15.74
CA LEU A 104 -34.88 -43.23 -15.85
C LEU A 104 -34.29 -44.28 -16.80
N ILE A 105 -33.71 -43.90 -17.93
CA ILE A 105 -33.00 -44.79 -18.86
C ILE A 105 -31.75 -45.38 -18.19
N ARG A 106 -30.98 -44.58 -17.45
CA ARG A 106 -29.79 -45.04 -16.70
C ARG A 106 -30.19 -46.01 -15.59
N LYS A 107 -31.24 -45.70 -14.83
CA LYS A 107 -31.78 -46.58 -13.79
C LYS A 107 -32.33 -47.86 -14.43
N ASP A 108 -33.19 -47.76 -15.44
CA ASP A 108 -33.79 -48.90 -16.15
C ASP A 108 -32.75 -49.83 -16.80
N SER A 109 -31.69 -49.28 -17.41
CA SER A 109 -30.61 -50.07 -18.01
C SER A 109 -29.60 -50.64 -16.99
N GLY A 110 -29.41 -49.98 -15.85
CA GLY A 110 -28.40 -50.35 -14.84
C GLY A 110 -28.94 -51.03 -13.58
N ILE A 111 -30.26 -51.10 -13.39
CA ILE A 111 -30.90 -51.55 -12.14
C ILE A 111 -30.63 -53.02 -11.86
N ALA A 112 -30.64 -53.87 -12.89
CA ALA A 112 -30.33 -55.29 -12.74
C ALA A 112 -28.91 -55.50 -12.18
N ASP A 113 -27.92 -54.78 -12.74
CA ASP A 113 -26.53 -54.85 -12.28
C ASP A 113 -26.38 -54.28 -10.87
N TYR A 114 -27.07 -53.19 -10.55
CA TYR A 114 -27.06 -52.58 -9.21
C TYR A 114 -27.65 -53.52 -8.14
N PHE A 115 -28.78 -54.17 -8.41
CA PHE A 115 -29.36 -55.18 -7.52
C PHE A 115 -28.43 -56.38 -7.34
N ASN A 116 -27.77 -56.85 -8.41
CA ASN A 116 -26.80 -57.94 -8.33
C ASN A 116 -25.59 -57.56 -7.46
N GLN A 117 -25.10 -56.32 -7.57
CA GLN A 117 -24.03 -55.80 -6.72
C GLN A 117 -24.44 -55.76 -5.24
N ILE A 118 -25.64 -55.26 -4.93
CA ILE A 118 -26.13 -55.21 -3.54
C ILE A 118 -26.33 -56.64 -3.01
N GLU A 119 -26.88 -57.56 -3.81
CA GLU A 119 -27.05 -58.97 -3.41
C GLU A 119 -25.71 -59.64 -3.09
N ALA A 120 -24.68 -59.46 -3.91
CA ALA A 120 -23.33 -59.94 -3.62
C ALA A 120 -22.76 -59.32 -2.33
N SER A 121 -23.02 -58.04 -2.09
CA SER A 121 -22.63 -57.34 -0.86
C SER A 121 -23.40 -57.86 0.36
N THR A 122 -24.68 -58.27 0.24
CA THR A 122 -25.43 -58.88 1.37
C THR A 122 -24.78 -60.18 1.84
N HIS A 123 -24.34 -61.03 0.92
CA HIS A 123 -23.65 -62.29 1.26
C HIS A 123 -22.30 -62.03 1.94
N THR A 124 -21.57 -61.03 1.46
CA THR A 124 -20.27 -60.64 2.03
C THR A 124 -20.43 -60.03 3.42
N ALA A 125 -21.38 -59.12 3.60
CA ALA A 125 -21.68 -58.50 4.89
C ALA A 125 -22.10 -59.53 5.94
N GLU A 126 -22.99 -60.46 5.59
CA GLU A 126 -23.43 -61.54 6.47
C GLU A 126 -22.27 -62.47 6.85
N ALA A 127 -21.43 -62.88 5.88
CA ALA A 127 -20.27 -63.72 6.15
C ALA A 127 -19.23 -63.04 7.05
N ASN A 128 -19.02 -61.73 6.89
CA ASN A 128 -18.10 -60.97 7.74
C ASN A 128 -18.68 -60.78 9.15
N ALA A 129 -19.97 -60.49 9.26
CA ALA A 129 -20.69 -60.37 10.52
C ALA A 129 -20.59 -61.66 11.36
N GLN A 130 -20.77 -62.83 10.73
CA GLN A 130 -20.62 -64.13 11.40
C GLN A 130 -19.17 -64.43 11.84
N LYS A 131 -18.17 -63.89 11.15
CA LYS A 131 -16.74 -64.08 11.47
C LYS A 131 -16.25 -63.11 12.55
N LEU A 132 -16.94 -61.99 12.80
CA LEU A 132 -16.51 -60.95 13.74
C LEU A 132 -16.11 -61.50 15.13
N PRO A 133 -16.88 -62.40 15.78
CA PRO A 133 -16.53 -62.96 17.09
C PRO A 133 -15.26 -63.84 17.07
N THR A 134 -14.80 -64.27 15.90
CA THR A 134 -13.63 -65.15 15.74
C THR A 134 -12.31 -64.40 15.55
N PHE A 135 -12.34 -63.13 15.14
CA PHE A 135 -11.13 -62.32 15.01
C PHE A 135 -10.54 -61.96 16.39
N GLY A 136 -9.22 -61.97 16.56
CA GLY A 136 -8.57 -61.42 17.76
C GLY A 136 -8.68 -62.21 19.07
N LYS A 137 -9.16 -63.48 19.06
CA LYS A 137 -9.33 -64.33 20.26
C LYS A 137 -8.04 -64.62 21.07
N THR A 138 -6.87 -64.26 20.56
CA THR A 138 -5.56 -64.60 21.12
C THR A 138 -4.98 -63.57 22.10
N TYR A 139 -5.59 -62.39 22.27
CA TYR A 139 -5.13 -61.33 23.17
C TYR A 139 -6.16 -61.17 24.33
N LEU A 140 -5.79 -61.48 25.58
CA LEU A 140 -6.61 -61.73 26.82
C LEU A 140 -7.49 -60.54 27.33
N PRO A 141 -8.46 -60.66 28.31
CA PRO A 141 -9.28 -61.76 28.92
C PRO A 141 -10.81 -61.63 28.50
N PRO A 142 -11.88 -62.15 29.20
CA PRO A 142 -13.19 -62.53 28.61
C PRO A 142 -14.14 -61.35 28.29
N ASN A 143 -13.60 -60.15 28.10
CA ASN A 143 -14.41 -59.00 27.81
C ASN A 143 -14.66 -59.03 26.30
N ASP A 144 -15.85 -59.43 25.92
CA ASP A 144 -16.34 -59.56 24.55
C ASP A 144 -16.38 -58.21 23.78
N TRP A 145 -15.41 -57.32 23.99
CA TRP A 145 -15.29 -56.00 23.36
C TRP A 145 -15.21 -56.13 21.83
N PHE A 146 -16.00 -55.30 21.16
CA PHE A 146 -16.15 -55.27 19.71
C PHE A 146 -16.58 -56.62 19.08
N THR A 147 -17.09 -57.59 19.86
CA THR A 147 -17.70 -58.83 19.31
C THR A 147 -19.15 -58.61 18.83
N LEU A 148 -19.77 -57.50 19.25
CA LEU A 148 -21.11 -57.03 18.85
C LEU A 148 -22.25 -58.07 18.96
N PRO A 149 -22.35 -58.89 20.01
CA PRO A 149 -23.24 -60.06 20.02
C PRO A 149 -24.73 -59.68 20.03
N ALA A 150 -25.10 -58.63 20.78
CA ALA A 150 -26.47 -58.10 20.84
C ALA A 150 -26.91 -57.44 19.52
N VAL A 151 -25.95 -56.94 18.74
CA VAL A 151 -26.19 -56.22 17.49
C VAL A 151 -26.21 -57.16 16.30
N LEU A 152 -25.34 -58.18 16.26
CA LEU A 152 -25.36 -59.22 15.24
C LEU A 152 -26.70 -59.97 15.25
N GLY A 153 -27.33 -60.14 16.42
CA GLY A 153 -28.68 -60.68 16.55
C GLY A 153 -29.78 -59.83 15.90
N THR A 154 -29.52 -58.55 15.61
CA THR A 154 -30.47 -57.60 15.01
C THR A 154 -30.11 -57.23 13.57
N LEU A 155 -28.83 -56.97 13.28
CA LEU A 155 -28.33 -56.59 11.95
C LEU A 155 -28.33 -57.75 10.94
N VAL A 156 -28.01 -58.98 11.37
CA VAL A 156 -28.02 -60.14 10.45
C VAL A 156 -29.44 -60.43 9.93
N PRO A 157 -30.50 -60.42 10.77
CA PRO A 157 -31.88 -60.44 10.29
C PRO A 157 -32.23 -59.28 9.35
N LEU A 158 -31.70 -58.08 9.57
CA LEU A 158 -31.92 -56.93 8.67
C LEU A 158 -31.24 -57.09 7.30
N ILE A 159 -30.09 -57.77 7.22
CA ILE A 159 -29.51 -58.16 5.93
C ILE A 159 -30.45 -59.13 5.19
N ALA A 160 -31.11 -60.04 5.92
CA ALA A 160 -32.13 -60.91 5.32
C ALA A 160 -33.37 -60.11 4.87
N GLU A 161 -33.76 -59.08 5.62
CA GLU A 161 -34.81 -58.13 5.21
C GLU A 161 -34.40 -57.32 3.97
N ALA A 162 -33.13 -56.89 3.87
CA ALA A 162 -32.55 -56.25 2.69
C ALA A 162 -32.66 -57.13 1.45
N ARG A 163 -32.42 -58.44 1.57
CA ARG A 163 -32.69 -59.41 0.48
C ARG A 163 -34.19 -59.46 0.13
N GLY A 164 -35.07 -59.36 1.14
CA GLY A 164 -36.52 -59.22 0.93
C GLY A 164 -36.89 -57.95 0.16
N TYR A 165 -36.26 -56.81 0.45
CA TYR A 165 -36.40 -55.58 -0.33
C TYR A 165 -35.89 -55.78 -1.77
N LEU A 166 -34.77 -56.47 -1.98
CA LEU A 166 -34.25 -56.77 -3.31
C LEU A 166 -35.20 -57.68 -4.12
N VAL A 167 -35.81 -58.69 -3.50
CA VAL A 167 -36.80 -59.57 -4.15
C VAL A 167 -38.05 -58.78 -4.54
N LYS A 168 -38.56 -57.93 -3.64
CA LYS A 168 -39.71 -57.05 -3.93
C LYS A 168 -39.37 -56.05 -5.04
N GLY A 169 -38.22 -55.39 -4.96
CA GLY A 169 -37.73 -54.48 -5.99
C GLY A 169 -37.63 -55.16 -7.36
N ARG A 170 -37.07 -56.38 -7.44
CA ARG A 170 -37.02 -57.18 -8.68
C ARG A 170 -38.40 -57.51 -9.23
N SER A 171 -39.39 -57.75 -8.37
CA SER A 171 -40.76 -58.06 -8.81
C SER A 171 -41.50 -56.88 -9.43
N ILE A 172 -41.13 -55.64 -9.08
CA ILE A 172 -41.75 -54.42 -9.62
C ILE A 172 -40.84 -53.70 -10.63
N MET A 173 -39.58 -54.08 -10.76
CA MET A 173 -38.57 -53.42 -11.58
C MET A 173 -38.98 -53.21 -13.04
N ALA A 174 -39.67 -54.19 -13.62
CA ALA A 174 -40.16 -54.13 -15.01
C ALA A 174 -41.33 -53.15 -15.19
N ASP A 175 -42.07 -52.88 -14.12
CA ASP A 175 -43.28 -52.04 -14.12
C ASP A 175 -43.01 -50.62 -13.58
N ASP A 176 -42.12 -50.48 -12.59
CA ASP A 176 -41.71 -49.23 -11.93
C ASP A 176 -40.23 -49.28 -11.49
N PRO A 177 -39.28 -48.98 -12.42
CA PRO A 177 -37.85 -49.04 -12.14
C PRO A 177 -37.37 -47.94 -11.17
N ILE A 178 -38.10 -46.81 -11.05
CA ILE A 178 -37.71 -45.72 -10.15
C ILE A 178 -37.96 -46.14 -8.70
N THR A 179 -39.16 -46.61 -8.39
CA THR A 179 -39.47 -47.07 -7.02
C THR A 179 -38.62 -48.29 -6.64
N ALA A 180 -38.37 -49.20 -7.60
CA ALA A 180 -37.45 -50.32 -7.41
C ALA A 180 -36.03 -49.83 -7.04
N TRP A 181 -35.53 -48.76 -7.66
CA TRP A 181 -34.22 -48.19 -7.32
C TRP A 181 -34.23 -47.45 -5.98
N ASP A 182 -35.03 -46.38 -5.87
CA ASP A 182 -34.89 -45.38 -4.81
C ASP A 182 -35.40 -45.89 -3.44
N HIS A 183 -36.39 -46.79 -3.44
CA HIS A 183 -36.96 -47.31 -2.20
C HIS A 183 -36.41 -48.68 -1.82
N TYR A 184 -36.30 -49.59 -2.79
CA TYR A 184 -35.93 -50.98 -2.51
C TYR A 184 -34.42 -51.22 -2.64
N ALA A 185 -33.78 -50.74 -3.72
CA ALA A 185 -32.34 -50.93 -3.90
C ALA A 185 -31.52 -50.05 -2.95
N ASP A 186 -31.80 -48.75 -2.88
CA ASP A 186 -31.07 -47.83 -1.99
C ASP A 186 -31.34 -48.12 -0.50
N GLY A 187 -32.57 -48.54 -0.16
CA GLY A 187 -32.90 -49.02 1.19
C GLY A 187 -32.12 -50.28 1.57
N ALA A 188 -32.05 -51.27 0.68
CA ALA A 188 -31.25 -52.48 0.88
C ALA A 188 -29.74 -52.17 0.93
N LYS A 189 -29.26 -51.29 0.05
CA LYS A 189 -27.87 -50.84 0.00
C LYS A 189 -27.46 -50.17 1.30
N ARG A 190 -28.28 -49.25 1.83
CA ARG A 190 -28.01 -48.57 3.10
C ARG A 190 -27.79 -49.58 4.23
N ILE A 191 -28.72 -50.53 4.40
CA ILE A 191 -28.63 -51.56 5.45
C ILE A 191 -27.34 -52.38 5.31
N VAL A 192 -26.98 -52.75 4.07
CA VAL A 192 -25.76 -53.53 3.78
C VAL A 192 -24.50 -52.71 4.03
N ASP A 193 -24.44 -51.46 3.60
CA ASP A 193 -23.29 -50.57 3.75
C ASP A 193 -23.06 -50.21 5.23
N ASP A 194 -24.12 -49.87 5.97
CA ASP A 194 -24.07 -49.58 7.41
C ASP A 194 -23.60 -50.83 8.19
N THR A 195 -24.18 -52.00 7.91
CA THR A 195 -23.76 -53.25 8.57
C THR A 195 -22.32 -53.60 8.24
N THR A 196 -21.90 -53.43 6.99
CA THR A 196 -20.52 -53.68 6.56
C THR A 196 -19.55 -52.75 7.29
N THR A 197 -19.90 -51.48 7.46
CA THR A 197 -19.08 -50.48 8.13
C THR A 197 -18.95 -50.77 9.62
N VAL A 198 -20.06 -51.09 10.32
CA VAL A 198 -20.06 -51.52 11.72
C VAL A 198 -19.13 -52.73 11.94
N VAL A 199 -19.29 -53.77 11.12
CA VAL A 199 -18.49 -54.99 11.21
C VAL A 199 -17.02 -54.71 10.89
N SER A 200 -16.73 -53.84 9.93
CA SER A 200 -15.38 -53.40 9.58
C SER A 200 -14.70 -52.70 10.76
N ILE A 201 -15.37 -51.73 11.38
CA ILE A 201 -14.84 -50.98 12.54
C ILE A 201 -14.56 -51.94 13.71
N GLY A 202 -15.51 -52.82 14.05
CA GLY A 202 -15.32 -53.82 15.09
C GLY A 202 -14.15 -54.77 14.78
N THR A 203 -14.04 -55.22 13.51
CA THR A 203 -12.92 -56.07 13.07
C THR A 203 -11.58 -55.34 13.17
N ASN A 204 -11.53 -54.07 12.75
CA ASN A 204 -10.33 -53.25 12.79
C ASN A 204 -9.90 -53.02 14.25
N ALA A 205 -10.81 -52.61 15.13
CA ALA A 205 -10.52 -52.44 16.56
C ALA A 205 -9.94 -53.71 17.20
N ARG A 206 -10.48 -54.89 16.86
CA ARG A 206 -9.95 -56.19 17.34
C ARG A 206 -8.57 -56.54 16.77
N LYS A 207 -8.27 -56.10 15.55
CA LYS A 207 -6.97 -56.35 14.88
C LYS A 207 -5.90 -55.32 15.25
N THR A 208 -6.28 -54.12 15.67
CA THR A 208 -5.33 -53.02 15.91
C THR A 208 -5.34 -52.59 17.38
N LEU A 209 -6.45 -52.07 17.90
CA LEU A 209 -6.55 -51.51 19.24
C LEU A 209 -6.31 -52.56 20.34
N LEU A 210 -6.94 -53.73 20.26
CA LEU A 210 -6.78 -54.75 21.32
C LEU A 210 -5.33 -55.25 21.46
N PRO A 211 -4.60 -55.56 20.36
CA PRO A 211 -3.16 -55.81 20.45
C PRO A 211 -2.36 -54.64 21.02
N ILE A 212 -2.69 -53.38 20.66
CA ILE A 212 -2.03 -52.19 21.23
C ILE A 212 -2.26 -52.11 22.74
N LEU A 213 -3.49 -52.33 23.21
CA LEU A 213 -3.84 -52.33 24.63
C LEU A 213 -3.07 -53.42 25.39
N ALA A 214 -3.05 -54.65 24.85
CA ALA A 214 -2.32 -55.77 25.46
C ALA A 214 -0.80 -55.53 25.50
N ASN A 215 -0.22 -54.99 24.42
CA ASN A 215 1.19 -54.62 24.39
C ASN A 215 1.48 -53.45 25.35
N GLY A 216 0.55 -52.50 25.47
CA GLY A 216 0.59 -51.39 26.40
C GLY A 216 0.63 -51.87 27.85
N ASP A 217 -0.28 -52.77 28.23
CA ASP A 217 -0.28 -53.43 29.55
C ASP A 217 1.06 -54.14 29.82
N GLN A 218 1.54 -54.93 28.86
CA GLN A 218 2.81 -55.64 28.98
C GLN A 218 4.00 -54.68 29.18
N ALA A 219 3.97 -53.51 28.55
CA ALA A 219 5.02 -52.51 28.67
C ALA A 219 4.92 -51.68 29.96
N LEU A 220 3.72 -51.40 30.44
CA LEU A 220 3.44 -50.43 31.51
C LEU A 220 3.30 -51.07 32.90
N HIS A 221 2.69 -52.25 33.01
CA HIS A 221 2.45 -52.94 34.28
C HIS A 221 3.72 -53.31 35.06
N PRO A 222 4.84 -53.73 34.43
CA PRO A 222 6.09 -53.98 35.16
C PRO A 222 6.61 -52.77 35.95
N TYR A 223 6.16 -51.57 35.59
CA TYR A 223 6.53 -50.29 36.21
C TYR A 223 5.37 -49.65 36.99
N SER A 224 4.35 -50.45 37.31
CA SER A 224 3.17 -50.07 38.09
C SER A 224 2.42 -48.86 37.54
N VAL A 225 2.43 -48.65 36.22
CA VAL A 225 1.62 -47.62 35.57
C VAL A 225 0.21 -48.16 35.35
N ASP A 226 -0.79 -47.43 35.85
CA ASP A 226 -2.20 -47.84 35.73
C ASP A 226 -2.71 -47.66 34.30
N THR A 227 -3.35 -48.70 33.75
CA THR A 227 -3.95 -48.70 32.42
C THR A 227 -5.48 -48.81 32.46
N THR A 228 -6.10 -48.76 33.65
CA THR A 228 -7.55 -48.86 33.85
C THR A 228 -8.33 -47.84 33.02
N TRP A 229 -7.78 -46.64 32.82
CA TRP A 229 -8.36 -45.62 31.94
C TRP A 229 -8.51 -46.11 30.49
N ALA A 230 -7.53 -46.85 29.96
CA ALA A 230 -7.53 -47.36 28.59
C ALA A 230 -8.53 -48.51 28.43
N HIS A 231 -8.60 -49.40 29.42
CA HIS A 231 -9.59 -50.48 29.47
C HIS A 231 -11.02 -49.93 29.56
N THR A 232 -11.26 -48.94 30.44
CA THR A 232 -12.57 -48.29 30.61
C THR A 232 -13.01 -47.56 29.33
N HIS A 233 -12.08 -46.87 28.66
CA HIS A 233 -12.38 -46.19 27.39
C HIS A 233 -12.63 -47.18 26.25
N THR A 234 -11.88 -48.29 26.20
CA THR A 234 -12.09 -49.39 25.24
C THR A 234 -13.49 -50.01 25.41
N GLU A 235 -13.90 -50.26 26.66
CA GLU A 235 -15.24 -50.74 26.96
C GLU A 235 -16.31 -49.74 26.52
N SER A 236 -16.14 -48.45 26.83
CA SER A 236 -17.07 -47.40 26.41
C SER A 236 -17.21 -47.32 24.89
N LEU A 237 -16.11 -47.31 24.15
CA LEU A 237 -16.12 -47.31 22.68
C LEU A 237 -16.80 -48.56 22.11
N SER A 238 -16.59 -49.73 22.73
CA SER A 238 -17.28 -50.95 22.34
C SER A 238 -18.79 -50.87 22.60
N GLN A 239 -19.22 -50.26 23.71
CA GLN A 239 -20.64 -50.06 24.01
C GLN A 239 -21.27 -49.02 23.07
N GLN A 240 -20.55 -47.95 22.72
CA GLN A 240 -20.99 -46.95 21.75
C GLN A 240 -21.13 -47.57 20.35
N LEU A 241 -20.18 -48.41 19.91
CA LEU A 241 -20.32 -49.14 18.64
C LEU A 241 -21.59 -49.99 18.63
N ASN A 242 -21.89 -50.67 19.75
CA ASN A 242 -23.12 -51.43 19.88
C ASN A 242 -24.36 -50.54 19.74
N GLN A 243 -24.37 -49.39 20.41
CA GLN A 243 -25.50 -48.46 20.40
C GLN A 243 -25.73 -47.85 19.00
N VAL A 244 -24.69 -47.33 18.37
CA VAL A 244 -24.77 -46.77 17.00
C VAL A 244 -25.24 -47.83 16.02
N ALA A 245 -24.78 -49.07 16.17
CA ALA A 245 -25.21 -50.16 15.31
C ALA A 245 -26.68 -50.57 15.51
N LEU A 246 -27.28 -50.36 16.69
CA LEU A 246 -28.73 -50.49 16.89
C LEU A 246 -29.51 -49.34 16.24
N GLU A 247 -28.94 -48.14 16.21
CA GLU A 247 -29.53 -46.97 15.57
C GLU A 247 -29.53 -47.06 14.03
N ALA A 248 -28.64 -47.87 13.45
CA ALA A 248 -28.61 -48.22 12.01
C ALA A 248 -29.96 -48.70 11.47
N THR A 249 -30.78 -49.27 12.36
CA THR A 249 -32.10 -49.79 12.02
C THR A 249 -33.12 -48.68 11.72
N GLN A 250 -32.88 -47.46 12.20
CA GLN A 250 -33.82 -46.34 12.16
C GLN A 250 -33.34 -45.18 11.29
N ALA A 251 -32.03 -44.92 11.25
CA ALA A 251 -31.44 -43.79 10.53
C ALA A 251 -30.07 -44.13 9.93
N PRO A 252 -29.59 -43.37 8.93
CA PRO A 252 -28.20 -43.49 8.44
C PRO A 252 -27.19 -43.17 9.55
N ILE A 253 -26.16 -44.01 9.70
CA ILE A 253 -25.17 -43.92 10.80
C ILE A 253 -23.73 -43.63 10.36
N ALA A 254 -23.53 -43.26 9.09
CA ALA A 254 -22.20 -43.05 8.51
C ALA A 254 -21.33 -42.04 9.29
N GLU A 255 -21.91 -40.90 9.72
CA GLU A 255 -21.18 -39.87 10.46
C GLU A 255 -20.81 -40.30 11.90
N PRO A 256 -21.72 -40.82 12.74
CA PRO A 256 -21.38 -41.41 14.04
C PRO A 256 -20.32 -42.51 13.97
N LEU A 257 -20.37 -43.38 12.94
CA LEU A 257 -19.37 -44.43 12.76
C LEU A 257 -17.99 -43.88 12.38
N ALA A 258 -17.93 -42.85 11.53
CA ALA A 258 -16.68 -42.20 11.18
C ALA A 258 -16.02 -41.53 12.38
N GLN A 259 -16.80 -40.89 13.25
CA GLN A 259 -16.32 -40.33 14.51
C GLN A 259 -15.77 -41.43 15.43
N LEU A 260 -16.50 -42.53 15.60
CA LEU A 260 -16.10 -43.63 16.46
C LEU A 260 -14.81 -44.32 15.97
N GLU A 261 -14.64 -44.46 14.65
CA GLU A 261 -13.39 -44.98 14.08
C GLU A 261 -12.19 -44.06 14.39
N GLN A 262 -12.39 -42.73 14.36
CA GLN A 262 -11.35 -41.77 14.76
C GLN A 262 -11.03 -41.88 16.24
N GLU A 263 -12.03 -42.04 17.12
CA GLU A 263 -11.84 -42.19 18.57
C GLU A 263 -11.10 -43.49 18.93
N ILE A 264 -11.44 -44.61 18.27
CA ILE A 264 -10.72 -45.89 18.41
C ILE A 264 -9.25 -45.73 18.03
N LYS A 265 -8.97 -45.06 16.91
CA LYS A 265 -7.60 -44.79 16.48
C LYS A 265 -6.86 -43.88 17.46
N ALA A 266 -7.50 -42.80 17.90
CA ALA A 266 -6.93 -41.85 18.85
C ALA A 266 -6.59 -42.52 20.19
N LEU A 267 -7.42 -43.44 20.68
CA LEU A 267 -7.10 -44.22 21.88
C LEU A 267 -5.84 -45.08 21.67
N GLY A 268 -5.72 -45.76 20.53
CA GLY A 268 -4.54 -46.56 20.19
C GLY A 268 -3.25 -45.72 20.14
N ASP A 269 -3.32 -44.55 19.49
CA ASP A 269 -2.21 -43.59 19.40
C ASP A 269 -1.82 -43.06 20.78
N ARG A 270 -2.81 -42.79 21.65
CA ARG A 270 -2.61 -42.35 23.03
C ARG A 270 -1.90 -43.41 23.88
N ILE A 271 -2.34 -44.68 23.82
CA ILE A 271 -1.67 -45.79 24.52
C ILE A 271 -0.21 -45.90 24.11
N ASN A 272 0.08 -45.89 22.80
CA ASN A 272 1.46 -45.94 22.30
C ASN A 272 2.30 -44.74 22.76
N THR A 273 1.69 -43.55 22.82
CA THR A 273 2.36 -42.34 23.32
C THR A 273 2.71 -42.47 24.80
N ILE A 274 1.78 -42.95 25.62
CA ILE A 274 2.00 -43.20 27.06
C ILE A 274 3.12 -44.23 27.27
N VAL A 275 3.16 -45.31 26.48
CA VAL A 275 4.25 -46.30 26.52
C VAL A 275 5.60 -45.66 26.23
N ARG A 276 5.69 -44.81 25.20
CA ARG A 276 6.93 -44.09 24.87
C ARG A 276 7.33 -43.13 26.00
N GLN A 277 6.40 -42.34 26.51
CA GLN A 277 6.65 -41.37 27.58
C GLN A 277 7.07 -42.04 28.89
N ASP A 278 6.50 -43.21 29.22
CA ASP A 278 6.94 -44.02 30.35
C ASP A 278 8.38 -44.53 30.16
N ALA A 279 8.74 -44.95 28.95
CA ALA A 279 10.12 -45.33 28.64
C ALA A 279 11.08 -44.13 28.84
N GLU A 280 10.74 -42.95 28.31
CA GLU A 280 11.51 -41.71 28.50
C GLU A 280 11.65 -41.33 29.98
N ARG A 281 10.56 -41.42 30.76
CA ARG A 281 10.53 -41.20 32.21
C ARG A 281 11.53 -42.09 32.94
N ARG A 282 11.72 -43.34 32.50
CA ARG A 282 12.55 -44.34 33.18
C ARG A 282 14.01 -44.30 32.75
N THR A 283 14.27 -44.07 31.46
CA THR A 283 15.62 -44.27 30.90
C THR A 283 16.31 -42.99 30.45
N VAL A 284 15.56 -41.95 30.09
CA VAL A 284 16.13 -40.71 29.52
C VAL A 284 16.16 -39.60 30.56
N ALA A 285 15.01 -39.25 31.13
CA ALA A 285 14.90 -38.13 32.07
C ALA A 285 15.80 -38.28 33.32
N PRO A 286 15.92 -39.47 33.97
CA PRO A 286 16.82 -39.63 35.11
C PRO A 286 18.29 -39.47 34.72
N VAL A 287 18.69 -39.93 33.53
CA VAL A 287 20.06 -39.79 33.02
C VAL A 287 20.38 -38.32 32.77
N GLN A 288 19.51 -37.57 32.11
CA GLN A 288 19.68 -36.13 31.88
C GLN A 288 19.81 -35.35 33.19
N ILE A 289 18.98 -35.67 34.18
CA ILE A 289 19.06 -35.04 35.51
C ILE A 289 20.39 -35.39 36.18
N GLN A 290 20.81 -36.66 36.13
CA GLN A 290 22.07 -37.11 36.74
C GLN A 290 23.30 -36.51 36.06
N GLU A 291 23.30 -36.36 34.74
CA GLU A 291 24.34 -35.69 33.96
C GLU A 291 24.45 -34.22 34.39
N ALA A 292 23.33 -33.49 34.45
CA ALA A 292 23.30 -32.12 34.93
C ALA A 292 23.81 -31.98 36.37
N GLU A 293 23.44 -32.91 37.26
CA GLU A 293 23.97 -32.93 38.64
C GLU A 293 25.48 -33.14 38.71
N THR A 294 25.98 -34.08 37.92
CA THR A 294 27.40 -34.43 37.87
C THR A 294 28.22 -33.28 37.29
N ASP A 295 27.71 -32.65 36.23
CA ASP A 295 28.33 -31.48 35.61
C ASP A 295 28.39 -30.29 36.56
N VAL A 296 27.29 -29.98 37.26
CA VAL A 296 27.26 -28.89 38.24
C VAL A 296 28.23 -29.16 39.40
N ALA A 297 28.29 -30.39 39.92
CA ALA A 297 29.23 -30.75 40.98
C ALA A 297 30.69 -30.63 40.51
N THR A 298 30.99 -31.16 39.32
CA THR A 298 32.33 -31.07 38.71
C THR A 298 32.73 -29.62 38.44
N ALA A 299 31.80 -28.82 37.93
CA ALA A 299 32.02 -27.40 37.67
C ALA A 299 32.29 -26.63 38.95
N ARG A 300 31.54 -26.88 40.03
CA ARG A 300 31.80 -26.27 41.36
C ARG A 300 33.22 -26.52 41.84
N GLU A 301 33.71 -27.75 41.73
CA GLU A 301 35.09 -28.06 42.11
C GLU A 301 36.12 -27.36 41.23
N ARG A 302 35.93 -27.37 39.91
CA ARG A 302 36.85 -26.72 38.96
C ARG A 302 36.89 -25.21 39.16
N LEU A 303 35.73 -24.57 39.19
CA LEU A 303 35.59 -23.13 39.43
C LEU A 303 36.22 -22.74 40.77
N CYS A 304 36.06 -23.55 41.82
CA CYS A 304 36.69 -23.28 43.11
C CYS A 304 38.21 -23.21 43.01
N ARG A 305 38.83 -24.20 42.35
CA ARG A 305 40.29 -24.22 42.14
C ARG A 305 40.76 -23.04 41.28
N GLU A 306 40.03 -22.73 40.22
CA GLU A 306 40.36 -21.62 39.32
C GLU A 306 40.29 -20.26 40.04
N ILE A 307 39.20 -19.97 40.76
CA ILE A 307 39.04 -18.71 41.49
C ILE A 307 40.08 -18.59 42.62
N GLN A 308 40.37 -19.68 43.33
CA GLN A 308 41.43 -19.70 44.35
C GLN A 308 42.82 -19.46 43.74
N SER A 309 43.10 -19.97 42.53
CA SER A 309 44.35 -19.69 41.82
C SER A 309 44.53 -18.22 41.45
N LEU A 310 43.42 -17.47 41.34
CA LEU A 310 43.41 -16.03 41.13
C LEU A 310 43.53 -15.24 42.46
N ASN A 311 43.75 -15.92 43.59
CA ASN A 311 43.74 -15.37 44.96
C ASN A 311 42.40 -14.74 45.38
N LEU A 312 41.30 -15.16 44.75
CA LEU A 312 39.92 -14.72 45.04
C LEU A 312 39.20 -15.83 45.83
N PHE A 313 38.08 -15.50 46.49
CA PHE A 313 37.25 -16.47 47.23
C PHE A 313 38.00 -17.29 48.31
N GLN A 314 38.96 -16.66 49.01
CA GLN A 314 39.93 -17.34 49.89
C GLN A 314 39.30 -18.09 51.08
N LYS A 315 38.10 -17.71 51.52
CA LYS A 315 37.38 -18.36 52.64
C LYS A 315 36.20 -19.22 52.18
N GLY A 316 36.01 -19.35 50.87
CA GLY A 316 34.88 -20.05 50.27
C GLY A 316 35.15 -21.53 49.99
N SER A 317 34.07 -22.29 49.77
CA SER A 317 34.12 -23.70 49.40
C SER A 317 33.41 -23.96 48.07
N ALA A 318 33.71 -25.08 47.41
CA ALA A 318 33.08 -25.46 46.15
C ALA A 318 31.54 -25.48 46.22
N SER A 319 30.95 -25.82 47.38
CA SER A 319 29.50 -25.82 47.57
C SER A 319 28.85 -24.44 47.55
N GLY A 320 29.65 -23.37 47.77
CA GLY A 320 29.20 -21.98 47.70
C GLY A 320 29.20 -21.39 46.28
N LEU A 321 29.78 -22.08 45.30
CA LEU A 321 29.80 -21.64 43.90
C LEU A 321 28.52 -22.01 43.15
N LEU A 322 28.17 -21.22 42.13
CA LEU A 322 26.93 -21.37 41.36
C LEU A 322 25.70 -21.34 42.28
N ARG A 323 25.60 -20.32 43.13
CA ARG A 323 24.52 -20.09 44.10
C ARG A 323 23.99 -18.64 44.07
N GLU A 324 24.22 -17.94 42.96
CA GLU A 324 23.74 -16.59 42.77
C GLU A 324 22.21 -16.55 42.79
N SER A 325 21.63 -15.45 43.30
CA SER A 325 20.18 -15.29 43.39
C SER A 325 19.52 -15.42 42.02
N ASN A 326 18.48 -16.27 41.92
CA ASN A 326 17.78 -16.64 40.68
C ASN A 326 18.67 -17.26 39.59
N ARG A 327 19.90 -17.68 39.94
CA ARG A 327 20.91 -18.23 39.03
C ARG A 327 21.64 -19.40 39.72
N ASP A 328 20.86 -20.31 40.29
CA ASP A 328 21.37 -21.55 40.89
C ASP A 328 20.99 -22.75 39.99
N PRO A 329 21.95 -23.41 39.32
CA PRO A 329 21.65 -24.55 38.47
C PRO A 329 21.05 -25.73 39.24
N SER A 330 21.30 -25.84 40.56
CA SER A 330 20.65 -26.85 41.40
C SER A 330 19.16 -26.60 41.58
N SER A 331 18.69 -25.35 41.46
CA SER A 331 17.25 -25.06 41.50
C SER A 331 16.51 -25.58 40.27
N TYR A 332 17.11 -25.45 39.08
CA TYR A 332 16.57 -26.01 37.83
C TYR A 332 16.55 -27.54 37.87
N ILE A 333 17.62 -28.17 38.36
CA ILE A 333 17.69 -29.62 38.57
C ILE A 333 16.59 -30.08 39.55
N GLN A 334 16.38 -29.36 40.66
CA GLN A 334 15.35 -29.72 41.63
C GLN A 334 13.93 -29.60 41.04
N THR A 335 13.70 -28.58 40.20
CA THR A 335 12.47 -28.46 39.43
C THR A 335 12.31 -29.65 38.50
N ALA A 336 13.35 -30.04 37.73
CA ALA A 336 13.32 -31.21 36.85
C ALA A 336 13.01 -32.51 37.62
N LYS A 337 13.59 -32.72 38.80
CA LYS A 337 13.25 -33.85 39.68
C LYS A 337 11.78 -33.84 40.12
N THR A 338 11.26 -32.66 40.43
CA THR A 338 9.84 -32.50 40.77
C THR A 338 8.94 -32.85 39.59
N GLN A 339 9.29 -32.38 38.38
CA GLN A 339 8.57 -32.74 37.16
C GLN A 339 8.62 -34.26 36.91
N LEU A 340 9.78 -34.89 37.10
CA LEU A 340 9.94 -36.34 36.94
C LEU A 340 9.02 -37.13 37.88
N ASN A 341 8.90 -36.69 39.13
CA ASN A 341 7.99 -37.32 40.11
C ASN A 341 6.51 -37.14 39.75
N GLN A 342 6.16 -36.06 39.03
CA GLN A 342 4.80 -35.76 38.58
C GLN A 342 4.38 -36.55 37.34
N LEU A 343 5.33 -37.15 36.60
CA LEU A 343 5.01 -37.90 35.39
C LEU A 343 4.19 -39.16 35.65
N LYS A 344 4.51 -39.94 36.70
CA LYS A 344 3.78 -41.20 36.93
C LYS A 344 2.27 -41.00 37.15
N PRO A 345 1.82 -40.11 38.06
CA PRO A 345 0.39 -39.87 38.25
C PRO A 345 -0.35 -39.45 36.97
N LEU A 346 0.31 -38.73 36.06
CA LEU A 346 -0.28 -38.31 34.77
C LEU A 346 -0.43 -39.49 33.81
N LEU A 347 0.61 -40.33 33.73
CA LEU A 347 0.57 -41.55 32.92
C LEU A 347 -0.46 -42.56 33.44
N ASP A 348 -0.65 -42.65 34.77
CA ASP A 348 -1.65 -43.49 35.42
C ASP A 348 -3.10 -43.12 35.05
N VAL A 349 -3.35 -41.86 34.65
CA VAL A 349 -4.66 -41.39 34.16
C VAL A 349 -4.69 -41.20 32.64
N GLY A 350 -3.61 -41.56 31.96
CA GLY A 350 -3.43 -41.46 30.52
C GLY A 350 -3.24 -40.04 29.99
N ASP A 351 -2.96 -39.02 30.79
CA ASP A 351 -2.78 -37.63 30.31
C ASP A 351 -1.43 -37.46 29.59
N ASP A 352 -1.41 -37.81 28.31
CA ASP A 352 -0.24 -37.79 27.43
C ASP A 352 0.23 -36.36 27.12
N SER A 353 -0.70 -35.40 27.10
CA SER A 353 -0.40 -34.00 26.80
C SER A 353 0.38 -33.32 27.92
N LEU A 354 -0.08 -33.46 29.16
CA LEU A 354 0.63 -32.91 30.32
C LEU A 354 1.91 -33.71 30.58
N ALA A 355 1.89 -35.04 30.41
CA ALA A 355 3.10 -35.84 30.53
C ALA A 355 4.20 -35.37 29.55
N GLN A 356 3.85 -35.05 28.29
CA GLN A 356 4.81 -34.49 27.35
C GLN A 356 5.35 -33.14 27.82
N SER A 357 4.48 -32.25 28.30
CA SER A 357 4.88 -30.93 28.84
C SER A 357 5.89 -31.06 29.99
N HIS A 358 5.69 -32.02 30.90
CA HIS A 358 6.63 -32.31 31.97
C HIS A 358 7.98 -32.86 31.46
N LEU A 359 7.98 -33.76 30.46
CA LEU A 359 9.20 -34.26 29.83
C LEU A 359 9.99 -33.14 29.14
N ASP A 360 9.31 -32.29 28.38
CA ASP A 360 9.91 -31.12 27.72
C ASP A 360 10.46 -30.12 28.74
N ARG A 361 9.77 -29.96 29.88
CA ARG A 361 10.25 -29.14 30.99
C ARG A 361 11.52 -29.72 31.60
N ILE A 362 11.59 -31.02 31.87
CA ILE A 362 12.81 -31.67 32.37
C ILE A 362 14.00 -31.38 31.45
N LYS A 363 13.81 -31.53 30.13
CA LYS A 363 14.84 -31.22 29.14
C LYS A 363 15.27 -29.75 29.18
N THR A 364 14.30 -28.83 29.25
CA THR A 364 14.58 -27.39 29.30
C THR A 364 15.35 -27.00 30.57
N GLU A 365 14.95 -27.53 31.72
CA GLU A 365 15.56 -27.22 33.01
C GLU A 365 16.97 -27.79 33.15
N THR A 366 17.20 -29.03 32.69
CA THR A 366 18.54 -29.62 32.66
C THR A 366 19.46 -28.86 31.71
N GLN A 367 18.98 -28.48 30.52
CA GLN A 367 19.73 -27.65 29.59
C GLN A 367 20.06 -26.26 30.18
N ALA A 368 19.12 -25.63 30.88
CA ALA A 368 19.36 -24.35 31.56
C ALA A 368 20.45 -24.47 32.64
N ALA A 369 20.49 -25.59 33.37
CA ALA A 369 21.55 -25.86 34.34
C ALA A 369 22.93 -25.98 33.66
N HIS A 370 23.04 -26.73 32.55
CA HIS A 370 24.30 -26.83 31.79
C HIS A 370 24.74 -25.48 31.21
N GLN A 371 23.80 -24.71 30.63
CA GLN A 371 24.12 -23.39 30.06
C GLN A 371 24.66 -22.45 31.12
N LEU A 372 24.06 -22.42 32.30
CA LEU A 372 24.48 -21.56 33.40
C LEU A 372 25.90 -21.92 33.88
N VAL A 373 26.24 -23.20 33.92
CA VAL A 373 27.60 -23.68 34.20
C VAL A 373 28.59 -23.16 33.14
N ALA A 374 28.25 -23.33 31.86
CA ALA A 374 29.09 -22.90 30.75
C ALA A 374 29.30 -21.37 30.74
N ASP A 375 28.24 -20.60 30.94
CA ASP A 375 28.30 -19.13 31.01
C ASP A 375 29.19 -18.67 32.16
N THR A 376 29.06 -19.30 33.32
CA THR A 376 29.88 -19.00 34.50
C THR A 376 31.36 -19.27 34.24
N GLN A 377 31.70 -20.41 33.63
CA GLN A 377 33.07 -20.75 33.24
C GLN A 377 33.63 -19.74 32.22
N ALA A 378 32.85 -19.39 31.21
CA ALA A 378 33.26 -18.44 30.19
C ALA A 378 33.52 -17.03 30.78
N LYS A 379 32.66 -16.56 31.69
CA LYS A 379 32.85 -15.27 32.36
C LYS A 379 34.07 -15.27 33.28
N LEU A 380 34.31 -16.36 34.01
CA LEU A 380 35.51 -16.48 34.84
C LEU A 380 36.79 -16.45 33.99
N ALA A 381 36.82 -17.15 32.85
CA ALA A 381 38.00 -17.24 32.00
C ALA A 381 38.51 -15.87 31.50
N VAL A 382 37.61 -14.90 31.33
CA VAL A 382 37.95 -13.56 30.80
C VAL A 382 38.24 -12.56 31.93
N TYR A 383 37.78 -12.82 33.15
CA TYR A 383 37.91 -11.92 34.30
C TYR A 383 39.34 -11.42 34.57
N PRO A 384 40.40 -12.28 34.58
CA PRO A 384 41.78 -11.86 34.86
C PRO A 384 42.33 -10.85 33.87
N ARG A 385 41.74 -10.75 32.67
CA ARG A 385 42.11 -9.76 31.65
C ARG A 385 41.31 -8.48 31.78
N VAL A 386 39.98 -8.59 31.94
CA VAL A 386 39.06 -7.45 31.90
C VAL A 386 39.16 -6.59 33.15
N GLN A 387 39.23 -7.19 34.34
CA GLN A 387 39.30 -6.43 35.59
C GLN A 387 40.52 -5.47 35.65
N PRO A 388 41.76 -5.91 35.37
CA PRO A 388 42.91 -5.00 35.40
C PRO A 388 42.91 -4.00 34.24
N GLU A 389 42.40 -4.37 33.05
CA GLU A 389 42.27 -3.44 31.92
C GLU A 389 41.33 -2.29 32.27
N LEU A 390 40.14 -2.56 32.81
CA LEU A 390 39.20 -1.52 33.21
C LEU A 390 39.76 -0.62 34.32
N LYS A 391 40.48 -1.21 35.27
CA LYS A 391 41.19 -0.46 36.32
C LYS A 391 42.24 0.48 35.73
N GLU A 392 43.06 -0.01 34.80
CA GLU A 392 44.07 0.80 34.13
C GLU A 392 43.43 1.90 33.27
N ARG A 393 42.36 1.58 32.55
CA ARG A 393 41.62 2.52 31.70
C ARG A 393 40.98 3.65 32.51
N ILE A 394 40.48 3.38 33.73
CA ILE A 394 40.06 4.43 34.67
C ILE A 394 41.21 5.39 34.97
N LEU A 395 42.39 4.87 35.29
CA LEU A 395 43.57 5.70 35.60
C LEU A 395 44.02 6.51 34.38
N GLN A 396 44.08 5.88 33.20
CA GLN A 396 44.43 6.53 31.95
C GLN A 396 43.46 7.66 31.60
N LEU A 397 42.14 7.46 31.74
CA LEU A 397 41.15 8.50 31.49
C LEU A 397 41.25 9.65 32.50
N HIS A 398 41.53 9.35 33.77
CA HIS A 398 41.80 10.39 34.78
C HIS A 398 43.03 11.23 34.42
N GLN A 399 44.10 10.60 33.95
CA GLN A 399 45.31 11.28 33.49
C GLN A 399 45.03 12.13 32.24
N GLN A 400 44.41 11.55 31.20
CA GLN A 400 44.03 12.26 29.98
C GLN A 400 43.13 13.46 30.24
N ARG A 401 42.14 13.33 31.15
CA ARG A 401 41.30 14.45 31.59
C ARG A 401 42.17 15.62 32.08
N LYS A 402 43.12 15.35 32.98
CA LYS A 402 43.98 16.37 33.60
C LYS A 402 45.01 16.96 32.64
N GLU A 403 45.71 16.11 31.89
CA GLU A 403 46.90 16.51 31.12
C GLU A 403 46.57 16.92 29.68
N THR A 404 45.46 16.44 29.12
CA THR A 404 45.09 16.69 27.72
C THR A 404 43.84 17.55 27.60
N TYR A 405 42.71 17.08 28.16
CA TYR A 405 41.41 17.68 27.83
C TYR A 405 41.09 18.96 28.61
N ILE A 406 41.46 19.05 29.89
CA ILE A 406 41.32 20.32 30.65
C ILE A 406 42.16 21.44 30.01
N PRO A 407 43.44 21.25 29.64
CA PRO A 407 44.20 22.27 28.93
C PRO A 407 43.59 22.67 27.57
N ILE A 408 43.01 21.71 26.82
CA ILE A 408 42.29 22.02 25.58
C ILE A 408 41.07 22.90 25.88
N LEU A 409 40.27 22.56 26.88
CA LEU A 409 39.09 23.35 27.26
C LEU A 409 39.50 24.76 27.68
N GLN A 410 40.50 24.91 28.55
CA GLN A 410 41.03 26.22 28.96
C GLN A 410 41.50 27.03 27.75
N HIS A 411 42.14 26.40 26.77
CA HIS A 411 42.53 27.07 25.53
C HIS A 411 41.32 27.58 24.75
N ILE A 412 40.27 26.76 24.60
CA ILE A 412 39.01 27.17 23.97
C ILE A 412 38.40 28.36 24.72
N GLU A 413 38.30 28.30 26.05
CA GLU A 413 37.74 29.36 26.91
C GLU A 413 38.50 30.68 26.80
N THR A 414 39.82 30.65 26.59
CA THR A 414 40.60 31.89 26.37
C THR A 414 40.39 32.52 24.99
N ILE A 415 39.96 31.72 24.00
CA ILE A 415 39.85 32.16 22.60
C ILE A 415 38.43 32.54 22.24
N TYR A 416 37.44 31.74 22.65
CA TYR A 416 36.05 31.82 22.22
C TYR A 416 35.12 32.34 23.32
N ALA A 417 34.02 32.98 22.92
CA ALA A 417 33.05 33.51 23.88
C ALA A 417 32.27 32.37 24.57
N PRO A 418 31.81 32.53 25.83
CA PRO A 418 31.08 31.48 26.55
C PRO A 418 29.84 30.97 25.81
N GLU A 419 29.13 31.84 25.09
CA GLU A 419 27.94 31.48 24.31
C GLU A 419 28.27 30.51 23.17
N VAL A 420 29.48 30.59 22.62
CA VAL A 420 29.97 29.69 21.56
C VAL A 420 30.10 28.26 22.06
N LEU A 421 30.43 28.08 23.34
CA LEU A 421 30.60 26.77 23.99
C LEU A 421 29.26 26.05 24.13
N GLN A 422 28.17 26.80 24.31
CA GLN A 422 26.81 26.27 24.29
C GLN A 422 26.35 25.93 22.87
N LEU A 423 26.72 26.76 21.88
CA LEU A 423 26.33 26.54 20.48
C LEU A 423 27.04 25.33 19.85
N VAL A 424 28.30 25.05 20.22
CA VAL A 424 29.05 23.90 19.69
C VAL A 424 28.71 22.58 20.41
N ALA A 425 28.20 22.64 21.64
CA ALA A 425 27.84 21.46 22.43
C ALA A 425 26.97 20.42 21.68
N PRO A 426 25.84 20.79 21.02
CA PRO A 426 25.02 19.84 20.29
C PRO A 426 25.74 19.23 19.07
N GLU A 427 26.71 19.93 18.46
CA GLU A 427 27.46 19.42 17.30
C GLU A 427 28.44 18.30 17.67
N VAL A 428 28.84 18.23 18.94
CA VAL A 428 29.78 17.21 19.46
C VAL A 428 29.11 16.19 20.37
N GLY A 429 27.78 16.22 20.50
CA GLY A 429 27.04 15.35 21.42
C GLY A 429 27.36 15.61 22.90
N ALA A 430 27.82 16.82 23.23
CA ALA A 430 27.96 17.27 24.61
C ALA A 430 26.58 17.61 25.20
N GLY A 431 26.53 17.77 26.53
CA GLY A 431 25.32 18.15 27.25
C GLY A 431 24.88 19.59 26.96
N ARG A 432 24.74 20.41 28.00
CA ARG A 432 24.31 21.81 27.85
C ARG A 432 25.43 22.71 27.32
N THR A 433 26.64 22.47 27.78
CA THR A 433 27.86 23.17 27.35
C THR A 433 29.02 22.17 27.34
N ILE A 434 30.04 22.42 26.53
CA ILE A 434 31.26 21.59 26.54
C ILE A 434 32.07 21.76 27.85
N GLU A 435 31.80 22.81 28.63
CA GLU A 435 32.43 23.06 29.93
C GLU A 435 32.04 22.00 30.98
N ASP A 436 30.85 21.39 30.85
CA ASP A 436 30.35 20.38 31.79
C ASP A 436 31.05 19.02 31.58
N ASN A 437 31.61 18.79 30.39
CA ASN A 437 32.10 17.48 29.97
C ASN A 437 33.21 16.91 30.86
N PRO A 438 34.22 17.67 31.34
CA PRO A 438 35.21 17.14 32.26
C PRO A 438 34.60 16.62 33.56
N ASP A 439 33.57 17.28 34.10
CA ASP A 439 32.94 16.89 35.36
C ASP A 439 31.96 15.75 35.16
N LEU A 440 31.23 15.72 34.05
CA LEU A 440 30.44 14.56 33.64
C LEU A 440 31.32 13.32 33.47
N ALA A 441 32.47 13.44 32.79
CA ALA A 441 33.44 12.36 32.65
C ALA A 441 33.98 11.92 34.02
N ALA A 442 34.30 12.87 34.92
CA ALA A 442 34.75 12.55 36.28
C ALA A 442 33.70 11.77 37.08
N ASN A 443 32.43 12.18 37.01
CA ASN A 443 31.33 11.49 37.68
C ASN A 443 31.13 10.07 37.13
N LEU A 444 31.26 9.89 35.81
CA LEU A 444 31.17 8.56 35.18
C LEU A 444 32.34 7.66 35.59
N MET A 445 33.57 8.19 35.65
CA MET A 445 34.74 7.44 36.13
C MET A 445 34.64 7.10 37.63
N ALA A 446 34.09 7.99 38.45
CA ALA A 446 33.84 7.73 39.87
C ALA A 446 32.81 6.60 40.05
N LYS A 447 31.68 6.67 39.34
CA LYS A 447 30.70 5.58 39.30
C LYS A 447 31.32 4.28 38.82
N GLY A 448 32.11 4.32 37.74
CA GLY A 448 32.83 3.15 37.22
C GLY A 448 33.81 2.58 38.25
N THR A 449 34.45 3.42 39.06
CA THR A 449 35.33 2.98 40.15
C THR A 449 34.56 2.27 41.25
N ASP A 450 33.39 2.78 41.64
CA ASP A 450 32.56 2.16 42.68
C ASP A 450 31.92 0.86 42.18
N THR A 451 31.43 0.82 40.93
CA THR A 451 30.93 -0.42 40.31
C THR A 451 32.05 -1.45 40.14
N LEU A 452 33.28 -1.04 39.82
CA LEU A 452 34.42 -1.95 39.76
C LEU A 452 34.76 -2.55 41.13
N LYS A 453 34.59 -1.80 42.24
CA LYS A 453 34.75 -2.34 43.60
C LYS A 453 33.67 -3.39 43.89
N LEU A 454 32.41 -3.10 43.55
CA LEU A 454 31.31 -4.07 43.68
C LEU A 454 31.61 -5.35 42.88
N ALA A 455 32.11 -5.22 41.65
CA ALA A 455 32.51 -6.38 40.85
C ALA A 455 33.60 -7.23 41.51
N VAL A 456 34.55 -6.60 42.20
CA VAL A 456 35.58 -7.30 42.97
C VAL A 456 35.00 -7.93 44.24
N GLU A 457 34.08 -7.25 44.93
CA GLU A 457 33.37 -7.80 46.10
C GLU A 457 32.54 -9.03 45.72
N HIS A 458 31.70 -8.93 44.70
CA HIS A 458 30.93 -10.06 44.17
C HIS A 458 31.81 -11.21 43.67
N MET A 459 32.95 -10.91 43.03
CA MET A 459 33.89 -11.98 42.65
C MET A 459 34.51 -12.66 43.89
N ASN A 460 34.80 -11.90 44.95
CA ASN A 460 35.26 -12.47 46.23
C ASN A 460 34.20 -13.27 46.97
N GLU A 461 32.92 -13.04 46.68
CA GLU A 461 31.76 -13.81 47.15
C GLU A 461 31.40 -14.97 46.22
N ALA A 462 32.17 -15.20 45.13
CA ALA A 462 31.89 -16.19 44.10
C ALA A 462 30.60 -15.95 43.28
N HIS A 463 30.11 -14.71 43.24
CA HIS A 463 29.03 -14.25 42.36
C HIS A 463 29.59 -13.80 40.99
N ILE A 464 30.09 -14.76 40.22
CA ILE A 464 30.84 -14.55 38.97
C ILE A 464 30.01 -13.82 37.90
N LEU A 465 28.74 -14.18 37.70
CA LEU A 465 27.91 -13.58 36.66
C LEU A 465 27.45 -12.17 37.05
N MET A 466 27.22 -11.92 38.34
CA MET A 466 27.00 -10.55 38.84
C MET A 466 28.23 -9.68 38.64
N ALA A 467 29.41 -10.15 39.06
CA ALA A 467 30.67 -9.45 38.84
C ALA A 467 30.92 -9.16 37.35
N ALA A 468 30.66 -10.13 36.47
CA ALA A 468 30.78 -9.94 35.04
C ALA A 468 29.83 -8.85 34.50
N SER A 469 28.58 -8.83 34.95
CA SER A 469 27.61 -7.78 34.59
C SER A 469 28.09 -6.39 35.03
N GLU A 470 28.67 -6.29 36.22
CA GLU A 470 29.20 -5.03 36.73
C GLU A 470 30.43 -4.56 35.97
N LEU A 471 31.31 -5.47 35.55
CA LEU A 471 32.43 -5.13 34.66
C LEU A 471 31.95 -4.62 33.29
N GLU A 472 30.87 -5.20 32.75
CA GLU A 472 30.24 -4.70 31.52
C GLU A 472 29.66 -3.29 31.72
N ASP A 473 29.05 -3.00 32.87
CA ASP A 473 28.56 -1.66 33.20
C ASP A 473 29.70 -0.65 33.39
N VAL A 474 30.82 -1.07 33.98
CA VAL A 474 32.05 -0.25 34.06
C VAL A 474 32.54 0.12 32.66
N ASP A 475 32.64 -0.84 31.73
CA ASP A 475 33.08 -0.54 30.34
C ASP A 475 32.15 0.48 29.65
N ARG A 476 30.83 0.36 29.82
CA ARG A 476 29.86 1.34 29.29
C ARG A 476 30.08 2.73 29.88
N LEU A 477 30.32 2.82 31.20
CA LEU A 477 30.61 4.08 31.88
C LEU A 477 31.92 4.71 31.38
N LEU A 478 32.99 3.92 31.20
CA LEU A 478 34.27 4.42 30.71
C LEU A 478 34.23 4.82 29.23
N THR A 479 33.47 4.10 28.42
CA THR A 479 33.22 4.48 27.02
C THR A 479 32.47 5.81 26.94
N SER A 480 31.47 6.00 27.80
CA SER A 480 30.74 7.27 27.90
C SER A 480 31.64 8.41 28.41
N ALA A 481 32.47 8.15 29.43
CA ALA A 481 33.41 9.15 29.95
C ALA A 481 34.42 9.57 28.89
N LYS A 482 34.97 8.61 28.13
CA LYS A 482 35.88 8.88 27.01
C LYS A 482 35.22 9.75 25.94
N ALA A 483 33.99 9.44 25.54
CA ALA A 483 33.26 10.24 24.55
C ALA A 483 33.06 11.70 25.01
N GLN A 484 32.73 11.92 26.29
CA GLN A 484 32.62 13.27 26.85
C GLN A 484 33.94 14.05 26.77
N LEU A 485 35.07 13.39 27.03
CA LEU A 485 36.39 14.01 26.91
C LEU A 485 36.76 14.30 25.43
N GLU A 486 36.56 13.35 24.53
CA GLU A 486 36.84 13.49 23.09
C GLU A 486 35.99 14.59 22.42
N ALA A 487 34.78 14.83 22.92
CA ALA A 487 33.93 15.93 22.47
C ALA A 487 34.58 17.31 22.67
N ILE A 488 35.45 17.48 23.67
CA ILE A 488 36.19 18.74 23.90
C ILE A 488 37.21 18.98 22.77
N ALA A 489 37.99 17.95 22.42
CA ALA A 489 38.95 18.05 21.32
C ALA A 489 38.25 18.25 19.98
N THR A 490 37.10 17.59 19.77
CA THR A 490 36.28 17.75 18.58
C THR A 490 35.68 19.17 18.50
N ALA A 491 35.22 19.72 19.62
CA ALA A 491 34.69 21.08 19.69
C ALA A 491 35.76 22.10 19.28
N ARG A 492 37.01 21.94 19.75
CA ARG A 492 38.13 22.77 19.31
C ARG A 492 38.27 22.76 17.79
N GLN A 493 38.31 21.59 17.17
CA GLN A 493 38.48 21.46 15.72
C GLN A 493 37.33 22.11 14.95
N ILE A 494 36.08 21.93 15.41
CA ILE A 494 34.90 22.56 14.79
C ILE A 494 34.98 24.08 14.90
N LEU A 495 35.34 24.61 16.07
CA LEU A 495 35.45 26.05 16.28
C LEU A 495 36.56 26.67 15.43
N GLU A 496 37.74 26.05 15.38
CA GLU A 496 38.85 26.49 14.52
C GLU A 496 38.45 26.46 13.04
N ARG A 497 37.78 25.40 12.59
CA ARG A 497 37.27 25.29 11.22
C ARG A 497 36.23 26.37 10.91
N ARG A 498 35.28 26.61 11.80
CA ARG A 498 34.25 27.64 11.62
C ARG A 498 34.86 29.04 11.58
N GLN A 499 35.85 29.31 12.42
CA GLN A 499 36.60 30.57 12.38
C GLN A 499 37.34 30.76 11.05
N GLN A 500 38.02 29.71 10.58
CA GLN A 500 38.72 29.76 9.28
C GLN A 500 37.75 29.94 8.11
N THR A 501 36.57 29.32 8.21
CA THR A 501 35.50 29.48 7.20
C THR A 501 35.00 30.91 7.17
N ALA A 502 34.73 31.52 8.34
CA ALA A 502 34.31 32.92 8.41
C ALA A 502 35.35 33.88 7.82
N LEU A 503 36.65 33.65 8.05
CA LEU A 503 37.73 34.43 7.42
C LEU A 503 37.74 34.27 5.90
N THR A 504 37.60 33.04 5.41
CA THR A 504 37.58 32.74 3.96
C THR A 504 36.36 33.36 3.27
N ASP A 505 35.19 33.28 3.93
CA ASP A 505 33.94 33.84 3.45
C ASP A 505 33.99 35.37 3.43
N TYR A 506 34.63 35.99 4.43
CA TYR A 506 34.89 37.43 4.44
C TYR A 506 35.75 37.84 3.24
N ASP A 507 36.87 37.16 2.98
CA ASP A 507 37.74 37.50 1.84
C ASP A 507 37.01 37.38 0.50
N ALA A 508 36.20 36.32 0.34
CA ALA A 508 35.38 36.13 -0.85
C ALA A 508 34.29 37.22 -0.99
N LEU A 509 33.66 37.61 0.11
CA LEU A 509 32.68 38.69 0.16
C LEU A 509 33.32 40.04 -0.13
N TYR A 510 34.51 40.31 0.40
CA TYR A 510 35.27 41.54 0.16
C TYR A 510 35.64 41.70 -1.32
N ARG A 511 36.11 40.64 -1.98
CA ARG A 511 36.38 40.67 -3.44
C ARG A 511 35.12 40.97 -4.27
N ARG A 512 33.98 40.36 -3.90
CA ARG A 512 32.69 40.63 -4.55
C ARG A 512 32.23 42.07 -4.29
N HIS A 513 32.42 42.56 -3.08
CA HIS A 513 32.13 43.95 -2.73
C HIS A 513 32.97 44.93 -3.58
N GLN A 514 34.26 44.68 -3.81
CA GLN A 514 35.08 45.52 -4.69
C GLN A 514 34.53 45.60 -6.12
N GLN A 515 33.95 44.52 -6.64
CA GLN A 515 33.29 44.53 -7.95
C GLN A 515 32.04 45.42 -7.94
N THR A 516 31.21 45.30 -6.90
CA THR A 516 30.03 46.15 -6.69
C THR A 516 30.42 47.63 -6.53
N ASP A 517 31.48 47.91 -5.76
CA ASP A 517 31.97 49.27 -5.49
C ASP A 517 32.52 49.94 -6.76
N GLY A 518 33.24 49.19 -7.59
CA GLY A 518 33.65 49.65 -8.92
C GLY A 518 32.46 50.08 -9.80
N GLN A 519 31.29 49.47 -9.63
CA GLN A 519 30.08 49.84 -10.36
C GLN A 519 29.33 51.04 -9.78
N LEU A 520 29.44 51.29 -8.46
CA LEU A 520 28.78 52.42 -7.78
C LEU A 520 29.28 53.78 -8.27
N ASN A 521 30.53 53.83 -8.72
CA ASN A 521 31.17 55.04 -9.25
C ASN A 521 30.72 55.41 -10.67
N ASN A 522 29.90 54.57 -11.31
CA ASN A 522 29.38 54.90 -12.62
C ASN A 522 28.46 56.13 -12.57
N GLN A 523 28.55 56.96 -13.61
CA GLN A 523 27.76 58.19 -13.73
C GLN A 523 26.25 57.95 -13.71
N TYR A 524 25.79 56.74 -14.07
CA TYR A 524 24.37 56.42 -14.08
C TYR A 524 23.79 56.04 -12.71
N VAL A 525 24.61 55.79 -11.68
CA VAL A 525 24.12 55.33 -10.37
C VAL A 525 23.62 56.52 -9.53
N ARG A 526 22.40 56.41 -8.99
CA ARG A 526 21.72 57.47 -8.21
C ARG A 526 22.25 57.57 -6.78
N SER A 527 22.03 58.72 -6.14
CA SER A 527 22.44 58.99 -4.75
C SER A 527 21.94 57.96 -3.72
N PRO A 528 20.66 57.50 -3.74
CA PRO A 528 20.20 56.48 -2.79
C PRO A 528 20.94 55.14 -2.92
N THR A 529 21.25 54.72 -4.14
CA THR A 529 22.05 53.51 -4.40
C THR A 529 23.47 53.65 -3.87
N ARG A 530 24.08 54.84 -3.99
CA ARG A 530 25.38 55.14 -3.39
C ARG A 530 25.34 55.11 -1.86
N GLN A 531 24.26 55.60 -1.24
CA GLN A 531 24.07 55.51 0.21
C GLN A 531 24.00 54.04 0.68
N LEU A 532 23.25 53.19 -0.02
CA LEU A 532 23.24 51.75 0.26
C LEU A 532 24.63 51.12 0.12
N GLY A 533 25.41 51.56 -0.87
CA GLY A 533 26.83 51.19 -1.01
C GLY A 533 27.69 51.60 0.19
N THR A 534 27.51 52.81 0.72
CA THR A 534 28.21 53.25 1.93
C THR A 534 27.81 52.46 3.18
N ASP A 535 26.53 52.12 3.30
CA ASP A 535 26.03 51.25 4.38
C ASP A 535 26.62 49.84 4.28
N LEU A 536 26.72 49.30 3.06
CA LEU A 536 27.37 48.02 2.80
C LEU A 536 28.84 48.04 3.24
N GLN A 537 29.60 49.07 2.88
CA GLN A 537 31.01 49.19 3.27
C GLN A 537 31.17 49.28 4.79
N ARG A 538 30.28 50.03 5.47
CA ARG A 538 30.25 50.12 6.93
C ARG A 538 29.96 48.76 7.57
N GLN A 539 28.96 48.04 7.07
CA GLN A 539 28.58 46.71 7.57
C GLN A 539 29.67 45.66 7.33
N LEU A 540 30.35 45.71 6.19
CA LEU A 540 31.49 44.84 5.88
C LEU A 540 32.68 45.10 6.83
N THR A 541 32.95 46.36 7.16
CA THR A 541 34.00 46.72 8.14
C THR A 541 33.65 46.24 9.55
N GLN A 542 32.38 46.35 9.93
CA GLN A 542 31.88 45.81 11.21
C GLN A 542 31.98 44.27 11.24
N ALA A 543 31.64 43.58 10.15
CA ALA A 543 31.77 42.13 10.06
C ALA A 543 33.22 41.67 10.25
N LEU A 544 34.21 42.38 9.67
CA LEU A 544 35.63 42.08 9.92
C LEU A 544 35.99 42.23 11.41
N THR A 545 35.48 43.30 12.03
CA THR A 545 35.72 43.56 13.46
C THR A 545 35.14 42.43 14.30
N ASP A 546 33.91 41.98 14.00
CA ASP A 546 33.25 40.89 14.72
C ASP A 546 33.97 39.54 14.53
N ILE A 547 34.55 39.28 13.35
CA ILE A 547 35.35 38.07 13.07
C ILE A 547 36.66 38.05 13.87
N GLN A 548 37.30 39.21 14.07
CA GLN A 548 38.61 39.31 14.69
C GLN A 548 38.57 39.66 16.19
N ARG A 549 37.44 40.16 16.69
CA ARG A 549 37.28 40.58 18.08
C ARG A 549 37.42 39.39 19.01
N ARG A 550 38.25 39.54 20.04
CA ARG A 550 38.37 38.56 21.12
C ARG A 550 37.44 38.89 22.30
N PRO A 551 36.78 37.90 22.92
CA PRO A 551 36.77 36.49 22.52
C PRO A 551 35.99 36.27 21.21
N LEU A 552 36.45 35.31 20.39
CA LEU A 552 35.94 35.02 19.05
C LEU A 552 34.53 34.44 19.10
N HIS A 553 33.70 34.81 18.12
CA HIS A 553 32.33 34.29 18.00
C HIS A 553 31.99 33.85 16.55
N PRO A 554 32.51 32.70 16.07
CA PRO A 554 32.38 32.30 14.67
C PRO A 554 30.93 32.13 14.18
N TYR A 555 30.00 31.75 15.06
CA TYR A 555 28.57 31.65 14.71
C TYR A 555 27.94 33.01 14.40
N GLN A 556 28.22 34.03 15.21
CA GLN A 556 27.70 35.39 15.00
C GLN A 556 28.36 36.04 13.78
N ALA A 557 29.66 35.79 13.58
CA ALA A 557 30.38 36.22 12.39
C ALA A 557 29.74 35.66 11.10
N ALA A 558 29.40 34.37 11.07
CA ALA A 558 28.71 33.77 9.93
C ALA A 558 27.37 34.46 9.63
N THR A 559 26.53 34.67 10.66
CA THR A 559 25.26 35.39 10.51
C THR A 559 25.45 36.81 10.00
N ARG A 560 26.49 37.51 10.46
CA ARG A 560 26.80 38.87 10.01
C ARG A 560 27.26 38.90 8.55
N LEU A 561 28.10 37.96 8.14
CA LEU A 561 28.54 37.82 6.74
C LEU A 561 27.36 37.54 5.80
N GLU A 562 26.40 36.72 6.22
CA GLU A 562 25.18 36.47 5.44
C GLU A 562 24.32 37.73 5.27
N GLN A 563 24.18 38.53 6.33
CA GLN A 563 23.50 39.83 6.26
C GLN A 563 24.20 40.80 5.29
N VAL A 564 25.53 40.85 5.33
CA VAL A 564 26.33 41.69 4.42
C VAL A 564 26.21 41.23 2.96
N GLU A 565 26.23 39.92 2.68
CA GLU A 565 26.01 39.40 1.32
C GLU A 565 24.59 39.72 0.82
N THR A 566 23.59 39.66 1.69
CA THR A 566 22.22 40.05 1.36
C THR A 566 22.13 41.53 0.98
N LEU A 567 22.76 42.41 1.76
CA LEU A 567 22.84 43.84 1.45
C LEU A 567 23.61 44.10 0.15
N ARG A 568 24.70 43.37 -0.12
CA ARG A 568 25.45 43.48 -1.38
C ARG A 568 24.57 43.15 -2.58
N LYS A 569 23.79 42.07 -2.52
CA LYS A 569 22.85 41.70 -3.59
C LYS A 569 21.78 42.77 -3.83
N GLN A 570 21.30 43.42 -2.77
CA GLN A 570 20.37 44.55 -2.88
C GLN A 570 21.01 45.75 -3.60
N VAL A 571 22.29 46.05 -3.30
CA VAL A 571 23.04 47.10 -4.00
C VAL A 571 23.21 46.77 -5.49
N ASP A 572 23.63 45.54 -5.83
CA ASP A 572 23.77 45.10 -7.23
C ASP A 572 22.45 45.26 -8.00
N GLN A 573 21.33 44.88 -7.38
CA GLN A 573 20.01 45.02 -7.98
C GLN A 573 19.62 46.49 -8.18
N ALA A 574 19.93 47.36 -7.23
CA ALA A 574 19.70 48.80 -7.35
C ALA A 574 20.55 49.43 -8.47
N ILE A 575 21.83 49.05 -8.59
CA ILE A 575 22.72 49.48 -9.69
C ILE A 575 22.14 49.05 -11.05
N ALA A 576 21.68 47.79 -11.16
CA ALA A 576 21.08 47.29 -12.39
C ALA A 576 19.81 48.08 -12.77
N THR A 577 18.98 48.40 -11.77
CA THR A 577 17.76 49.20 -11.94
C THR A 577 18.09 50.63 -12.39
N ASP A 578 19.10 51.26 -11.78
CA ASP A 578 19.58 52.60 -12.16
C ASP A 578 20.11 52.64 -13.60
N ARG A 579 20.86 51.59 -13.99
CA ARG A 579 21.36 51.45 -15.36
C ARG A 579 20.20 51.35 -16.36
N GLN A 580 19.18 50.54 -16.05
CA GLN A 580 18.00 50.41 -16.91
C GLN A 580 17.23 51.72 -17.02
N ALA A 581 17.05 52.45 -15.92
CA ALA A 581 16.39 53.75 -15.90
C ALA A 581 17.15 54.79 -16.74
N CYS A 582 18.47 54.87 -16.59
CA CYS A 582 19.32 55.76 -17.37
C CYS A 582 19.30 55.43 -18.88
N ASN A 583 19.39 54.14 -19.23
CA ASN A 583 19.27 53.69 -20.62
C ASN A 583 17.92 54.06 -21.23
N THR A 584 16.83 53.89 -20.46
CA THR A 584 15.47 54.23 -20.89
C THR A 584 15.32 55.75 -21.08
N ALA A 585 15.82 56.55 -20.14
CA ALA A 585 15.82 58.00 -20.25
C ALA A 585 16.63 58.49 -21.45
N THR A 586 17.82 57.93 -21.67
CA THR A 586 18.68 58.26 -22.81
C THR A 586 18.02 57.89 -24.13
N ALA A 587 17.38 56.72 -24.23
CA ALA A 587 16.66 56.29 -25.43
C ALA A 587 15.46 57.20 -25.73
N THR A 588 14.68 57.55 -24.70
CA THR A 588 13.52 58.44 -24.81
C THR A 588 13.93 59.85 -25.24
N LEU A 589 15.03 60.38 -24.68
CA LEU A 589 15.58 61.68 -25.07
C LEU A 589 16.06 61.67 -26.53
N ARG A 590 16.78 60.64 -26.97
CA ARG A 590 17.19 60.49 -28.38
C ARG A 590 15.99 60.44 -29.33
N GLN A 591 14.92 59.77 -28.91
CA GLN A 591 13.67 59.75 -29.67
C GLN A 591 13.04 61.15 -29.74
N ALA A 592 13.02 61.90 -28.62
CA ALA A 592 12.58 63.29 -28.59
C ALA A 592 13.39 64.17 -29.56
N GLU A 593 14.72 64.11 -29.50
CA GLU A 593 15.60 64.86 -30.41
C GLU A 593 15.35 64.53 -31.88
N THR A 594 15.10 63.25 -32.21
CA THR A 594 14.79 62.81 -33.58
C THR A 594 13.44 63.37 -34.07
N ASN A 595 12.43 63.38 -33.19
CA ASN A 595 11.11 63.91 -33.49
C ASN A 595 11.13 65.44 -33.64
N ILE A 596 11.88 66.15 -32.80
CA ILE A 596 12.11 67.60 -32.90
C ILE A 596 12.74 67.93 -34.25
N ARG A 597 13.82 67.25 -34.64
CA ARG A 597 14.45 67.44 -35.97
C ARG A 597 13.49 67.16 -37.12
N SER A 598 12.62 66.15 -36.97
CA SER A 598 11.60 65.85 -37.98
C SER A 598 10.55 66.97 -38.08
N ALA A 599 10.13 67.52 -36.94
CA ALA A 599 9.21 68.65 -36.88
C ALA A 599 9.83 69.94 -37.44
N GLU A 600 11.10 70.23 -37.13
CA GLU A 600 11.91 71.30 -37.74
C GLU A 600 11.88 71.19 -39.27
N ASN A 601 12.26 70.03 -39.82
CA ASN A 601 12.27 69.80 -41.26
C ASN A 601 10.89 69.99 -41.91
N ASN A 602 9.81 69.60 -41.23
CA ASN A 602 8.44 69.78 -41.71
C ASN A 602 8.03 71.26 -41.71
N ILE A 603 8.40 72.01 -40.67
CA ILE A 603 8.19 73.46 -40.59
C ILE A 603 8.99 74.18 -41.69
N ASP A 604 10.25 73.82 -41.91
CA ASP A 604 11.08 74.41 -42.97
C ASP A 604 10.57 74.06 -44.38
N SER A 605 10.10 72.83 -44.56
CA SER A 605 9.40 72.40 -45.78
C SER A 605 8.10 73.17 -46.00
N ALA A 606 7.39 73.52 -44.93
CA ALA A 606 6.22 74.38 -45.00
C ALA A 606 6.58 75.81 -45.39
N HIS A 607 7.69 76.33 -44.86
CA HIS A 607 8.21 77.66 -45.13
C HIS A 607 8.70 77.83 -46.58
N SER A 608 9.45 76.85 -47.09
CA SER A 608 10.04 76.86 -48.44
C SER A 608 9.01 76.73 -49.58
N ARG A 609 7.79 76.25 -49.30
CA ARG A 609 6.72 76.10 -50.31
C ARG A 609 6.09 77.43 -50.79
N HIS A 610 6.70 78.59 -50.52
CA HIS A 610 6.45 79.90 -51.16
C HIS A 610 4.97 80.32 -51.36
N PHE A 611 4.08 79.96 -50.46
CA PHE A 611 2.79 80.64 -50.36
C PHE A 611 3.00 81.90 -49.49
N ARG A 612 2.77 83.11 -50.04
CA ARG A 612 2.79 84.36 -49.24
C ARG A 612 1.86 84.33 -48.00
N TYR A 613 0.97 83.34 -47.91
CA TYR A 613 0.06 83.06 -46.79
C TYR A 613 0.57 82.03 -45.77
N ALA A 614 1.67 81.30 -46.03
CA ALA A 614 2.16 80.25 -45.13
C ALA A 614 2.94 80.81 -43.93
N THR A 615 3.64 81.94 -44.09
CA THR A 615 4.50 82.55 -43.07
C THR A 615 3.76 82.97 -41.80
N VAL A 616 2.47 83.36 -41.90
CA VAL A 616 1.64 83.71 -40.73
C VAL A 616 1.05 82.47 -40.04
N HIS A 617 0.93 81.34 -40.74
CA HIS A 617 0.33 80.11 -40.19
C HIS A 617 1.36 79.15 -39.58
N THR A 618 2.67 79.32 -39.84
CA THR A 618 3.72 78.49 -39.23
C THR A 618 4.23 79.01 -37.88
N SER A 619 3.79 80.19 -37.41
CA SER A 619 4.24 80.77 -36.15
C SER A 619 3.81 79.98 -34.92
N GLU A 620 2.59 79.42 -34.94
CA GLU A 620 2.09 78.51 -33.88
C GLU A 620 2.95 77.25 -33.82
N ALA A 621 3.20 76.60 -34.97
CA ALA A 621 4.08 75.43 -35.07
C ALA A 621 5.50 75.71 -34.56
N GLN A 622 6.08 76.87 -34.88
CA GLN A 622 7.39 77.29 -34.34
C GLN A 622 7.36 77.52 -32.82
N SER A 623 6.27 78.06 -32.28
CA SER A 623 6.14 78.24 -30.83
C SER A 623 6.04 76.91 -30.09
N THR A 624 5.35 75.93 -30.67
CA THR A 624 5.23 74.56 -30.16
C THR A 624 6.55 73.80 -30.28
N LEU A 625 7.28 73.98 -31.39
CA LEU A 625 8.62 73.42 -31.56
C LEU A 625 9.60 73.95 -30.50
N ARG A 626 9.61 75.26 -30.23
CA ARG A 626 10.45 75.84 -29.17
C ARG A 626 10.11 75.29 -27.78
N ARG A 627 8.84 74.96 -27.52
CA ARG A 627 8.44 74.26 -26.29
C ARG A 627 9.02 72.85 -26.26
N ALA A 628 8.93 72.10 -27.36
CA ALA A 628 9.55 70.78 -27.48
C ALA A 628 11.08 70.82 -27.23
N GLU A 629 11.78 71.77 -27.85
CA GLU A 629 13.23 72.00 -27.62
C GLU A 629 13.55 72.35 -26.17
N SER A 630 12.75 73.22 -25.56
CA SER A 630 12.89 73.59 -24.14
C SER A 630 12.72 72.36 -23.25
N MET A 631 11.70 71.54 -23.48
CA MET A 631 11.42 70.32 -22.72
C MET A 631 12.50 69.25 -22.93
N ALA A 632 13.03 69.09 -24.15
CA ALA A 632 14.16 68.21 -24.40
C ALA A 632 15.44 68.70 -23.68
N ASN A 633 15.67 70.01 -23.64
CA ASN A 633 16.79 70.58 -22.87
C ASN A 633 16.61 70.40 -21.36
N GLN A 634 15.39 70.51 -20.84
CA GLN A 634 15.08 70.18 -19.45
C GLN A 634 15.28 68.69 -19.17
N ALA A 635 14.80 67.81 -20.05
CA ALA A 635 15.00 66.37 -19.95
C ALA A 635 16.49 66.01 -19.94
N LYS A 636 17.31 66.68 -20.75
CA LYS A 636 18.77 66.54 -20.77
C LYS A 636 19.42 66.97 -19.46
N ARG A 637 18.99 68.10 -18.87
CA ARG A 637 19.46 68.54 -17.54
C ARG A 637 19.06 67.54 -16.46
N SER A 638 17.81 67.05 -16.47
CA SER A 638 17.32 66.03 -15.54
C SER A 638 18.09 64.71 -15.67
N LEU A 639 18.45 64.30 -16.89
CA LEU A 639 19.30 63.13 -17.16
C LEU A 639 20.69 63.31 -16.52
N GLN A 640 21.31 64.48 -16.70
CA GLN A 640 22.62 64.80 -16.13
C GLN A 640 22.58 64.84 -14.59
N SER A 641 21.47 65.31 -14.01
CA SER A 641 21.23 65.30 -12.57
C SER A 641 20.72 63.97 -12.03
N GLN A 642 20.70 62.90 -12.84
CA GLN A 642 20.28 61.54 -12.46
C GLN A 642 18.80 61.41 -12.03
N HIS A 643 17.95 62.37 -12.42
CA HIS A 643 16.49 62.32 -12.24
C HIS A 643 15.84 61.64 -13.46
N TYR A 644 16.07 60.34 -13.61
CA TYR A 644 15.70 59.60 -14.83
C TYR A 644 14.20 59.57 -15.12
N GLU A 645 13.36 59.45 -14.10
CA GLU A 645 11.89 59.47 -14.26
C GLU A 645 11.43 60.84 -14.78
N THR A 646 11.89 61.93 -14.16
CA THR A 646 11.61 63.30 -14.63
C THR A 646 12.14 63.55 -16.04
N SER A 647 13.33 63.03 -16.37
CA SER A 647 13.90 63.11 -17.71
C SER A 647 13.05 62.38 -18.75
N ILE A 648 12.56 61.18 -18.42
CA ILE A 648 11.67 60.40 -19.29
C ILE A 648 10.36 61.17 -19.53
N ASP A 649 9.75 61.71 -18.49
CA ASP A 649 8.47 62.43 -18.61
C ASP A 649 8.62 63.71 -19.42
N GLN A 650 9.68 64.50 -19.17
CA GLN A 650 10.00 65.70 -19.97
C GLN A 650 10.32 65.36 -21.42
N ALA A 651 11.02 64.25 -21.69
CA ALA A 651 11.31 63.80 -23.04
C ALA A 651 10.05 63.31 -23.78
N LYS A 652 9.12 62.64 -23.09
CA LYS A 652 7.81 62.27 -23.64
C LYS A 652 6.96 63.50 -23.97
N GLU A 653 6.98 64.51 -23.11
CA GLU A 653 6.29 65.78 -23.38
C GLU A 653 6.91 66.50 -24.58
N ALA A 654 8.23 66.53 -24.69
CA ALA A 654 8.94 67.03 -25.87
C ALA A 654 8.56 66.27 -27.15
N ILE A 655 8.41 64.94 -27.10
CA ILE A 655 7.92 64.12 -28.21
C ILE A 655 6.50 64.55 -28.61
N ALA A 656 5.60 64.73 -27.63
CA ALA A 656 4.22 65.12 -27.88
C ALA A 656 4.14 66.52 -28.53
N ASP A 657 4.91 67.48 -28.04
CA ASP A 657 4.99 68.83 -28.61
C ASP A 657 5.61 68.83 -30.00
N ALA A 658 6.65 68.03 -30.25
CA ALA A 658 7.24 67.90 -31.60
C ALA A 658 6.23 67.34 -32.61
N HIS A 659 5.46 66.32 -32.23
CA HIS A 659 4.37 65.82 -33.08
C HIS A 659 3.26 66.85 -33.28
N GLN A 660 2.92 67.62 -32.24
CA GLN A 660 1.94 68.71 -32.34
C GLN A 660 2.43 69.81 -33.30
N ALA A 661 3.69 70.24 -33.19
CA ALA A 661 4.30 71.22 -34.07
C ALA A 661 4.32 70.75 -35.54
N SER A 662 4.64 69.48 -35.78
CA SER A 662 4.57 68.89 -37.12
C SER A 662 3.15 68.92 -37.70
N ARG A 663 2.13 68.59 -36.88
CA ARG A 663 0.72 68.64 -37.31
C ARG A 663 0.28 70.07 -37.63
N GLU A 664 0.65 71.02 -36.79
CA GLU A 664 0.36 72.45 -37.01
C GLU A 664 1.05 72.96 -38.29
N ALA A 665 2.27 72.51 -38.58
CA ALA A 665 2.96 72.83 -39.83
C ALA A 665 2.25 72.26 -41.06
N ASP A 666 1.84 70.99 -41.01
CA ASP A 666 1.08 70.34 -42.10
C ASP A 666 -0.29 71.00 -42.33
N GLU A 667 -0.96 71.39 -41.24
CA GLU A 667 -2.19 72.17 -41.30
C GLU A 667 -1.95 73.56 -41.90
N ALA A 668 -0.88 74.25 -41.51
CA ALA A 668 -0.50 75.54 -42.08
C ALA A 668 -0.25 75.44 -43.59
N VAL A 669 0.47 74.41 -44.04
CA VAL A 669 0.64 74.12 -45.48
C VAL A 669 -0.70 73.87 -46.15
N SER A 670 -1.58 73.09 -45.53
CA SER A 670 -2.90 72.77 -46.07
C SER A 670 -3.79 74.01 -46.17
N ARG A 671 -3.78 74.89 -45.16
CA ARG A 671 -4.50 76.17 -45.15
C ARG A 671 -3.92 77.13 -46.18
N ALA A 672 -2.60 77.24 -46.27
CA ALA A 672 -1.92 78.07 -47.26
C ALA A 672 -2.20 77.61 -48.70
N ARG A 673 -2.20 76.29 -48.96
CA ARG A 673 -2.63 75.71 -50.24
C ARG A 673 -4.09 76.04 -50.56
N ARG A 674 -5.00 75.91 -49.59
CA ARG A 674 -6.42 76.27 -49.78
C ARG A 674 -6.59 77.77 -50.07
N ALA A 675 -5.86 78.63 -49.35
CA ALA A 675 -5.87 80.08 -49.55
C ALA A 675 -5.29 80.48 -50.91
N HIS A 676 -4.14 79.91 -51.31
CA HIS A 676 -3.57 80.13 -52.64
C HIS A 676 -4.53 79.67 -53.74
N ASN A 677 -5.09 78.46 -53.63
CA ASN A 677 -6.06 77.98 -54.62
C ASN A 677 -7.32 78.87 -54.67
N ALA A 678 -7.72 79.47 -53.54
CA ALA A 678 -8.81 80.44 -53.51
C ALA A 678 -8.42 81.80 -54.15
N GLU A 679 -7.22 82.29 -53.90
CA GLU A 679 -6.61 83.50 -54.49
C GLU A 679 -6.45 83.35 -56.01
N GLU A 680 -5.97 82.19 -56.45
CA GLU A 680 -5.79 81.84 -57.86
C GLU A 680 -7.15 81.74 -58.57
N ARG A 681 -8.15 81.12 -57.94
CA ARG A 681 -9.55 81.20 -58.41
C ARG A 681 -10.09 82.63 -58.44
N ARG A 682 -9.67 83.50 -57.53
CA ARG A 682 -10.02 84.94 -57.52
C ARG A 682 -9.36 85.70 -58.67
N ARG A 683 -8.07 85.45 -58.95
CA ARG A 683 -7.34 86.02 -60.09
C ARG A 683 -7.86 85.50 -61.42
N GLU A 684 -8.22 84.22 -61.51
CA GLU A 684 -8.88 83.62 -62.67
C GLU A 684 -10.23 84.32 -62.94
N ARG A 685 -11.03 84.55 -61.90
CA ARG A 685 -12.29 85.31 -61.99
C ARG A 685 -12.05 86.78 -62.35
N ALA A 686 -11.01 87.44 -61.82
CA ALA A 686 -10.66 88.82 -62.14
C ALA A 686 -10.11 88.98 -63.56
N ARG A 687 -9.31 88.04 -64.07
CA ARG A 687 -8.86 88.00 -65.47
C ARG A 687 -10.04 87.79 -66.43
N ARG A 688 -10.99 86.91 -66.07
CA ARG A 688 -12.24 86.78 -66.83
C ARG A 688 -13.11 88.04 -66.78
N ALA A 689 -13.08 88.80 -65.69
CA ALA A 689 -13.80 90.08 -65.59
C ALA A 689 -13.09 91.22 -66.36
N ALA A 690 -11.75 91.28 -66.37
CA ALA A 690 -10.97 92.29 -67.08
C ALA A 690 -10.89 92.06 -68.61
N ALA A 691 -10.95 90.80 -69.06
CA ALA A 691 -11.06 90.47 -70.49
C ALA A 691 -12.46 90.81 -71.07
N ALA A 692 -13.46 91.08 -70.22
CA ALA A 692 -14.81 91.43 -70.65
C ALA A 692 -15.03 92.95 -70.85
N SER A 693 -14.10 93.83 -70.45
CA SER A 693 -14.31 95.29 -70.39
C SER A 693 -13.55 96.15 -71.41
N SER A 694 -12.89 95.55 -72.42
CA SER A 694 -12.20 96.31 -73.48
C SER A 694 -12.11 95.59 -74.83
N SER A 695 -13.26 95.41 -75.51
CA SER A 695 -13.45 95.71 -76.95
C SER A 695 -14.90 95.44 -77.42
N PRO A 696 -15.45 96.24 -78.36
CA PRO A 696 -16.87 96.22 -78.72
C PRO A 696 -17.27 95.19 -79.78
N SER A 697 -18.34 94.46 -79.45
CA SER A 697 -19.41 93.82 -80.24
C SER A 697 -19.25 93.61 -81.76
N SER A 698 -19.31 92.36 -82.22
CA SER A 698 -20.49 91.83 -82.94
C SER A 698 -20.45 90.31 -83.22
N TYR A 699 -21.42 89.63 -82.61
CA TYR A 699 -22.30 88.53 -83.07
C TYR A 699 -21.93 87.53 -84.20
N SER A 700 -22.34 86.27 -83.94
CA SER A 700 -22.71 85.14 -84.84
C SER A 700 -21.75 83.95 -84.79
N SER A 701 -22.12 82.68 -84.57
CA SER A 701 -23.39 82.00 -84.27
C SER A 701 -23.13 80.49 -83.98
N ARG A 702 -24.09 79.84 -83.29
CA ARG A 702 -24.42 78.38 -83.27
C ARG A 702 -23.41 77.41 -82.62
N SER A 703 -23.80 76.36 -81.88
CA SER A 703 -25.10 75.81 -81.44
C SER A 703 -24.83 74.57 -80.56
N SER A 704 -25.68 74.33 -79.53
CA SER A 704 -26.21 73.02 -79.06
C SER A 704 -25.21 71.88 -78.70
N SER A 705 -25.31 71.12 -77.60
CA SER A 705 -26.50 70.57 -76.94
C SER A 705 -26.13 69.76 -75.68
N SER A 706 -26.94 69.92 -74.64
CA SER A 706 -27.65 68.88 -73.84
C SER A 706 -26.92 67.79 -73.03
N SER A 707 -27.40 67.68 -71.77
CA SER A 707 -27.82 66.44 -71.05
C SER A 707 -26.68 65.56 -70.50
N SER A 708 -26.70 64.93 -69.31
CA SER A 708 -27.70 64.45 -68.35
C SER A 708 -26.95 64.21 -67.03
N ARG A 709 -27.44 64.54 -65.83
CA ARG A 709 -28.36 63.77 -64.97
C ARG A 709 -27.79 62.42 -64.46
N SER A 710 -28.06 62.21 -63.16
CA SER A 710 -27.97 60.96 -62.38
C SER A 710 -26.62 60.68 -61.72
N SER A 711 -26.50 60.14 -60.51
CA SER A 711 -27.41 59.91 -59.38
C SER A 711 -26.63 59.04 -58.39
N ARG A 712 -26.89 59.19 -57.08
CA ARG A 712 -26.91 58.10 -56.08
C ARG A 712 -25.55 57.42 -55.79
N GLN A 713 -25.26 56.81 -54.65
CA GLN A 713 -26.03 56.50 -53.46
C GLN A 713 -25.04 56.10 -52.35
N SER A 714 -25.37 56.52 -51.14
CA SER A 714 -25.46 55.70 -49.93
C SER A 714 -24.27 54.91 -49.38
N SER A 715 -24.12 55.14 -48.07
CA SER A 715 -24.02 54.12 -47.00
C SER A 715 -22.68 53.40 -46.85
N ASN A 716 -22.27 52.92 -45.68
CA ASN A 716 -23.03 52.56 -44.49
C ASN A 716 -22.06 52.39 -43.30
N ARG A 717 -22.58 52.67 -42.09
CA ARG A 717 -22.50 51.84 -40.86
C ARG A 717 -21.14 51.39 -40.31
N SER A 718 -20.84 51.71 -39.03
CA SER A 718 -21.10 50.87 -37.83
C SER A 718 -20.21 49.62 -37.80
N SER A 719 -19.57 49.17 -36.73
CA SER A 719 -19.91 49.17 -35.30
C SER A 719 -18.86 48.32 -34.59
N SER A 720 -18.70 48.53 -33.28
CA SER A 720 -18.45 47.48 -32.25
C SER A 720 -17.13 46.69 -32.34
N ARG A 721 -16.51 46.15 -31.29
CA ARG A 721 -16.87 45.81 -29.91
C ARG A 721 -15.52 45.48 -29.25
N SER A 722 -15.18 46.09 -28.13
CA SER A 722 -14.95 45.41 -26.84
C SER A 722 -14.54 43.93 -26.93
N ARG A 723 -13.36 43.59 -26.41
CA ARG A 723 -13.23 42.46 -25.49
C ARG A 723 -12.07 42.66 -24.51
N ARG A 724 -12.52 42.84 -23.27
CA ARG A 724 -11.83 42.72 -21.99
C ARG A 724 -11.50 41.25 -21.77
N SER A 725 -10.29 40.94 -21.31
CA SER A 725 -10.04 39.73 -20.51
C SER A 725 -8.78 39.95 -19.67
N SER A 726 -9.04 40.19 -18.39
CA SER A 726 -8.14 40.05 -17.26
C SER A 726 -8.00 38.58 -16.87
N SER A 727 -6.79 38.16 -16.50
CA SER A 727 -6.45 37.20 -15.43
C SER A 727 -4.96 36.89 -15.58
N GLY A 728 -4.12 36.77 -14.57
CA GLY A 728 -4.31 36.61 -13.15
C GLY A 728 -2.93 36.25 -12.59
N SER A 729 -2.71 36.68 -11.35
CA SER A 729 -1.52 36.45 -10.54
C SER A 729 -1.37 34.98 -10.11
N ARG A 730 -0.14 34.44 -10.12
CA ARG A 730 0.57 33.81 -8.97
C ARG A 730 1.68 32.83 -9.41
N GLY A 731 2.89 33.09 -8.90
CA GLY A 731 3.65 32.17 -8.05
C GLY A 731 4.65 31.19 -8.68
N GLY A 732 5.93 31.28 -8.25
CA GLY A 732 6.74 30.10 -7.93
C GLY A 732 8.19 30.03 -8.45
N SER A 733 9.15 30.24 -7.52
CA SER A 733 10.58 29.84 -7.53
C SER A 733 11.52 30.56 -8.52
N TRP A 734 12.77 30.95 -8.21
CA TRP A 734 13.69 30.67 -7.09
C TRP A 734 14.16 31.96 -6.41
#